data_AF-A0A4R6GAH3-F1
#
_entry.id   AF-A0A4R6GAH3-F1
#
_cell.length_a   1.000
_cell.length_b   1.000
_cell.length_c   1.000
_cell.angle_alpha   90.00
_cell.angle_beta   90.00
_cell.angle_gamma   90.00
#
_symmetry.space_group_name_H-M   'P 1'
#
loop_
_entity.id
_entity.type
_entity.pdbx_description
1 polymer ?
#
loop_
_entity_poly.entity_id
_entity_poly.type
_entity_poly.pdbx_seq_one_letter_code
_entity_poly.pdbx_strand_id
1 'polypeptide(L)'
;MATDVTRLSFDRARAYRGVVLQQGRVSLEAEANEQRTIDTEEQRAQVIDIVGPTGTPDDGYAVSAGTGFELTIGPGTMYVGGWRVELDEKVGDYHQPDWLDRGRGWRETGREHVALVVQETDVTAVEDPALHEVALGGPDGAGRTRLLQRIVRTETDASTCAGAMAADRRRWLRQGLRHDPETAALLSDSRLLVTWDAEPVPPNPCEPTSTGGYLGAENQLLRVQLTRVGRDGRFDLLWGYDDASFLYRVTPDAGANPVLTLDRSPVDDFHRPRAGQAVQVLRATAQLESTDGKVEGYVAALGGEVGVLTAPYDPDLKTVTFPAPLPADYTDPDETPQLYLRVWEEQITGAEPGQPIALGTTGVQVTITANAGGELHLDDFWCIGVRPSTPTAVYPARLLRTPQPPDGPRQWVAPLAVIEWRGRNELDVLEDCRNPFQPLTELDDSGCCTIEVRPSHAADGTLQARIDRAVAGRRVDERGDRVTVCFAPGRYELQRPLILTERHSNLTLRNGNEAAVLTVREGREEAFGHGMVILADADNVTIAGLEFELPQIPAVLARVSGTTGGVLDREAVRGINAEQANRWVSIGVRTINCAVLAVRDCLFRFTVGPQQTDREDAQTMPRNVFGVGVFSAGGAWGFELTDNRFLHDPTVPLAEEGPFHLLVGYLLTQTALSRSKGSVSLGAARLPGILDDAIIAGNEFRGLSAAVAVAADIGDLRIWDNVVRDCYGGLWLLDAAALVSDDRRLSAAGGIAQLSAPTSDAVLVRLLVLGMVYPLPSFAETPSRGVVSAEGETLAQLRKASAERDRLIADRFEARLGKDDGVTVTMVAGRHTAPSKQLLAAYRGLTELNRLDPRLAARDASVDAPSGSIAVQRNTIDCATADDDGRTGFALLLTTTPTEEGGAAVTATGNRFASRSTFLTAAVSGAGAASVTGNVVVGARGERQIGLAVLATTSAAVTGNVVIGRAVLPARNLPAPFESWNPFNEITL
;
A
#
# COMPACT_ATOMS: atom_id res chain seq x y z
N MET A 1 -39.07 6.81 -18.56
CA MET A 1 -39.36 7.68 -19.71
C MET A 1 -40.81 8.13 -19.60
N ALA A 2 -41.08 9.42 -19.77
CA ALA A 2 -42.44 9.99 -19.83
C ALA A 2 -42.51 11.11 -20.91
N THR A 3 -41.42 11.29 -21.65
CA THR A 3 -41.26 12.33 -22.67
C THR A 3 -41.74 11.78 -23.99
N ASP A 4 -42.64 12.50 -24.67
CA ASP A 4 -43.06 12.14 -26.02
C ASP A 4 -41.86 12.23 -26.99
N VAL A 5 -41.47 11.10 -27.55
CA VAL A 5 -40.35 11.00 -28.51
C VAL A 5 -40.77 10.24 -29.75
N THR A 6 -40.19 10.58 -30.90
CA THR A 6 -40.63 9.99 -32.17
C THR A 6 -40.19 8.52 -32.36
N ARG A 7 -39.01 8.15 -31.87
CA ARG A 7 -38.43 6.79 -31.88
C ARG A 7 -37.16 6.70 -31.01
N LEU A 8 -36.82 5.49 -30.57
CA LEU A 8 -35.54 5.15 -29.93
C LEU A 8 -34.70 4.27 -30.87
N SER A 9 -33.59 4.80 -31.38
CA SER A 9 -32.72 4.10 -32.36
C SER A 9 -31.40 3.58 -31.81
N PHE A 10 -31.00 4.02 -30.61
CA PHE A 10 -29.70 3.68 -30.03
C PHE A 10 -29.50 2.16 -29.91
N ASP A 11 -28.36 1.68 -30.41
CA ASP A 11 -27.93 0.29 -30.36
C ASP A 11 -26.44 0.22 -30.06
N ARG A 12 -26.12 -0.13 -28.80
CA ARG A 12 -24.73 -0.23 -28.31
C ARG A 12 -23.87 -1.16 -29.17
N ALA A 13 -24.44 -2.20 -29.79
CA ALA A 13 -23.69 -3.16 -30.60
C ALA A 13 -23.12 -2.56 -31.89
N ARG A 14 -23.60 -1.38 -32.32
CA ARG A 14 -23.13 -0.70 -33.53
C ARG A 14 -21.93 0.21 -33.30
N ALA A 15 -21.59 0.50 -32.05
CA ALA A 15 -20.45 1.34 -31.66
C ALA A 15 -20.39 2.70 -32.39
N TYR A 16 -21.56 3.33 -32.60
CA TYR A 16 -21.61 4.69 -33.12
C TYR A 16 -21.04 5.68 -32.09
N ARG A 17 -20.36 6.73 -32.59
CA ARG A 17 -19.69 7.77 -31.79
C ARG A 17 -20.37 9.14 -31.90
N GLY A 18 -21.43 9.23 -32.69
CA GLY A 18 -22.18 10.45 -32.89
C GLY A 18 -22.99 10.42 -34.19
N VAL A 19 -23.79 11.47 -34.38
CA VAL A 19 -24.70 11.70 -35.49
C VAL A 19 -24.15 12.82 -36.36
N VAL A 20 -24.14 12.58 -37.68
CA VAL A 20 -23.64 13.55 -38.67
C VAL A 20 -24.82 14.13 -39.44
N LEU A 21 -25.13 15.41 -39.19
CA LEU A 21 -26.14 16.14 -39.96
C LEU A 21 -25.67 16.34 -41.40
N GLN A 22 -26.51 15.99 -42.36
CA GLN A 22 -26.18 16.07 -43.78
C GLN A 22 -26.76 17.33 -44.42
N GLN A 23 -25.97 17.99 -45.26
CA GLN A 23 -26.36 19.23 -45.93
C GLN A 23 -27.66 19.04 -46.74
N GLY A 24 -28.61 19.95 -46.53
CA GLY A 24 -29.86 20.01 -47.29
C GLY A 24 -30.91 18.98 -46.90
N ARG A 25 -30.73 18.26 -45.77
CA ARG A 25 -31.73 17.30 -45.25
C ARG A 25 -32.51 17.88 -44.07
N VAL A 26 -33.71 17.35 -43.85
CA VAL A 26 -34.55 17.65 -42.68
C VAL A 26 -33.91 17.03 -41.44
N SER A 27 -33.81 17.81 -40.36
CA SER A 27 -33.40 17.31 -39.04
C SER A 27 -34.61 16.71 -38.33
N LEU A 28 -34.46 15.52 -37.74
CA LEU A 28 -35.47 14.92 -36.87
C LEU A 28 -34.98 14.92 -35.43
N GLU A 29 -35.92 15.00 -34.51
CA GLU A 29 -35.65 15.00 -33.06
C GLU A 29 -35.01 13.68 -32.60
N ALA A 30 -35.33 12.59 -33.30
CA ALA A 30 -34.74 11.27 -33.07
C ALA A 30 -33.21 11.27 -33.20
N GLU A 31 -32.64 12.06 -34.12
CA GLU A 31 -31.19 12.17 -34.26
C GLU A 31 -30.53 12.90 -33.08
N ALA A 32 -31.18 13.93 -32.55
CA ALA A 32 -30.70 14.63 -31.35
C ALA A 32 -30.81 13.73 -30.10
N ASN A 33 -31.91 12.98 -29.99
CA ASN A 33 -32.11 12.02 -28.90
C ASN A 33 -31.11 10.86 -28.96
N GLU A 34 -30.78 10.36 -30.16
CA GLU A 34 -29.75 9.33 -30.32
C GLU A 34 -28.35 9.87 -30.00
N GLN A 35 -28.01 11.09 -30.45
CA GLN A 35 -26.75 11.76 -30.10
C GLN A 35 -26.58 11.87 -28.58
N ARG A 36 -27.62 12.35 -27.87
CA ARG A 36 -27.62 12.43 -26.40
C ARG A 36 -27.29 11.08 -25.77
N THR A 37 -27.96 10.01 -26.19
CA THR A 37 -27.72 8.67 -25.64
C THR A 37 -26.31 8.16 -25.96
N ILE A 38 -25.79 8.41 -27.17
CA ILE A 38 -24.41 8.03 -27.54
C ILE A 38 -23.40 8.71 -26.60
N ASP A 39 -23.51 10.01 -26.42
CA ASP A 39 -22.59 10.79 -25.58
C ASP A 39 -22.65 10.31 -24.12
N THR A 40 -23.86 10.10 -23.59
CA THR A 40 -24.08 9.62 -22.23
C THR A 40 -23.48 8.23 -22.00
N GLU A 41 -23.71 7.27 -22.90
CA GLU A 41 -23.16 5.91 -22.75
C GLU A 41 -21.64 5.87 -22.92
N GLU A 42 -21.09 6.71 -23.80
CA GLU A 42 -19.64 6.85 -23.98
C GLU A 42 -18.98 7.44 -22.73
N GLN A 43 -19.56 8.51 -22.16
CA GLN A 43 -19.07 9.11 -20.91
C GLN A 43 -19.11 8.10 -19.76
N ARG A 44 -20.22 7.37 -19.60
CA ARG A 44 -20.33 6.30 -18.60
C ARG A 44 -19.23 5.26 -18.74
N ALA A 45 -19.00 4.77 -19.96
CA ALA A 45 -17.98 3.76 -20.24
C ALA A 45 -16.58 4.26 -19.84
N GLN A 46 -16.24 5.50 -20.20
CA GLN A 46 -14.97 6.12 -19.80
C GLN A 46 -14.82 6.22 -18.27
N VAL A 47 -15.88 6.62 -17.56
CA VAL A 47 -15.84 6.70 -16.09
C VAL A 47 -15.70 5.31 -15.46
N ILE A 48 -16.36 4.28 -15.99
CA ILE A 48 -16.17 2.89 -15.53
C ILE A 48 -14.70 2.46 -15.72
N ASP A 49 -14.08 2.79 -16.85
CA ASP A 49 -12.68 2.43 -17.11
C ASP A 49 -11.70 3.14 -16.16
N ILE A 50 -12.06 4.32 -15.65
CA ILE A 50 -11.21 5.13 -14.76
C ILE A 50 -11.45 4.80 -13.28
N VAL A 51 -12.71 4.72 -12.85
CA VAL A 51 -13.11 4.59 -11.43
C VAL A 51 -13.43 3.13 -11.07
N GLY A 52 -13.81 2.31 -12.06
CA GLY A 52 -14.46 1.03 -11.86
C GLY A 52 -16.00 1.12 -11.81
N PRO A 53 -16.70 -0.01 -11.61
CA PRO A 53 -18.16 -0.05 -11.57
C PRO A 53 -18.75 0.76 -10.42
N THR A 54 -18.06 0.88 -9.29
CA THR A 54 -18.46 1.67 -8.13
C THR A 54 -17.25 2.25 -7.42
N GLY A 55 -17.31 3.50 -6.96
CA GLY A 55 -16.24 4.11 -6.17
C GLY A 55 -16.54 5.52 -5.67
N THR A 56 -15.78 5.97 -4.68
CA THR A 56 -15.89 7.33 -4.11
C THR A 56 -14.51 8.00 -4.05
N PRO A 57 -14.36 9.26 -4.51
CA PRO A 57 -13.10 10.00 -4.43
C PRO A 57 -12.90 10.68 -3.07
N ASP A 58 -13.93 10.69 -2.22
CA ASP A 58 -13.98 11.35 -0.92
C ASP A 58 -14.55 10.36 0.13
N ASP A 59 -14.94 10.84 1.31
CA ASP A 59 -15.65 10.01 2.30
C ASP A 59 -17.17 10.06 2.12
N GLY A 60 -17.63 10.32 0.88
CA GLY A 60 -19.03 10.45 0.52
C GLY A 60 -19.82 9.17 0.75
N TYR A 61 -21.10 9.35 1.07
CA TYR A 61 -22.05 8.25 1.29
C TYR A 61 -21.68 7.32 2.45
N ALA A 62 -20.85 7.79 3.40
CA ALA A 62 -20.52 7.05 4.61
C ALA A 62 -21.76 6.73 5.44
N VAL A 63 -21.90 5.48 5.86
CA VAL A 63 -23.01 5.01 6.68
C VAL A 63 -22.71 5.23 8.15
N SER A 64 -23.63 5.86 8.88
CA SER A 64 -23.52 6.09 10.33
C SER A 64 -24.88 6.03 11.03
N ALA A 65 -24.87 5.81 12.35
CA ALA A 65 -26.09 5.80 13.15
C ALA A 65 -26.76 7.19 13.20
N GLY A 66 -28.07 7.21 12.96
CA GLY A 66 -28.96 8.34 13.22
C GLY A 66 -29.69 8.20 14.57
N THR A 67 -30.89 8.77 14.64
CA THR A 67 -31.74 8.67 15.83
C THR A 67 -32.64 7.43 15.79
N GLY A 68 -32.74 6.70 16.89
CA GLY A 68 -33.40 5.39 16.95
C GLY A 68 -32.67 4.32 16.13
N PHE A 69 -33.37 3.77 15.14
CA PHE A 69 -32.85 2.80 14.16
C PHE A 69 -32.76 3.43 12.76
N GLU A 70 -32.66 4.76 12.72
CA GLU A 70 -32.40 5.53 11.51
C GLU A 70 -30.94 5.44 11.13
N LEU A 71 -30.70 5.27 9.84
CA LEU A 71 -29.39 5.26 9.24
C LEU A 71 -29.18 6.63 8.60
N THR A 72 -27.98 7.16 8.73
CA THR A 72 -27.63 8.43 8.12
C THR A 72 -26.46 8.27 7.17
N ILE A 73 -26.57 8.93 6.03
CA ILE A 73 -25.62 8.89 4.92
C ILE A 73 -24.89 10.22 4.84
N GLY A 74 -23.55 10.16 4.91
CA GLY A 74 -22.70 11.33 4.86
C GLY A 74 -22.70 12.02 3.49
N PRO A 75 -22.51 13.35 3.46
CA PRO A 75 -22.38 14.11 2.21
C PRO A 75 -21.10 13.74 1.45
N GLY A 76 -21.06 13.95 0.14
CA GLY A 76 -19.92 13.71 -0.73
C GLY A 76 -20.32 13.10 -2.07
N THR A 77 -19.35 12.49 -2.77
CA THR A 77 -19.52 11.98 -4.13
C THR A 77 -19.53 10.44 -4.15
N MET A 78 -20.39 9.85 -4.98
CA MET A 78 -20.32 8.43 -5.32
C MET A 78 -20.47 8.22 -6.82
N TYR A 79 -19.68 7.30 -7.36
CA TYR A 79 -19.80 6.81 -8.73
C TYR A 79 -20.48 5.44 -8.73
N VAL A 80 -21.53 5.29 -9.52
CA VAL A 80 -22.32 4.05 -9.64
C VAL A 80 -22.58 3.74 -11.12
N GLY A 81 -21.95 2.70 -11.63
CA GLY A 81 -21.99 2.31 -13.04
C GLY A 81 -21.42 3.38 -13.97
N GLY A 82 -20.54 4.26 -13.52
CA GLY A 82 -20.06 5.39 -14.31
C GLY A 82 -20.95 6.63 -14.25
N TRP A 83 -22.05 6.60 -13.50
CA TRP A 83 -22.79 7.80 -13.13
C TRP A 83 -22.21 8.43 -11.89
N ARG A 84 -22.06 9.75 -11.89
CA ARG A 84 -21.70 10.52 -10.70
C ARG A 84 -22.96 11.01 -10.01
N VAL A 85 -23.08 10.73 -8.71
CA VAL A 85 -24.14 11.26 -7.84
C VAL A 85 -23.50 11.94 -6.63
N GLU A 86 -24.21 12.92 -6.09
CA GLU A 86 -23.75 13.75 -4.97
C GLU A 86 -24.82 13.87 -3.89
N LEU A 87 -24.34 14.05 -2.66
CA LEU A 87 -25.11 14.50 -1.52
C LEU A 87 -24.43 15.74 -0.94
N ASP A 88 -25.10 16.89 -1.03
CA ASP A 88 -24.60 18.15 -0.49
C ASP A 88 -24.64 18.17 1.04
N GLU A 89 -25.62 17.49 1.62
CA GLU A 89 -25.83 17.39 3.05
C GLU A 89 -26.10 15.96 3.51
N LYS A 90 -26.06 15.78 4.83
CA LYS A 90 -26.30 14.49 5.47
C LYS A 90 -27.78 14.12 5.34
N VAL A 91 -28.07 12.96 4.75
CA VAL A 91 -29.44 12.49 4.52
C VAL A 91 -29.76 11.30 5.43
N GLY A 92 -30.94 11.33 6.05
CA GLY A 92 -31.49 10.20 6.81
C GLY A 92 -32.16 9.19 5.88
N ASP A 93 -32.06 7.89 6.18
CA ASP A 93 -32.62 6.84 5.34
C ASP A 93 -34.15 6.84 5.33
N TYR A 94 -34.82 7.46 6.30
CA TYR A 94 -36.27 7.65 6.31
C TYR A 94 -36.74 8.88 5.52
N HIS A 95 -35.91 9.90 5.36
CA HIS A 95 -36.24 11.14 4.66
C HIS A 95 -35.28 11.33 3.48
N GLN A 96 -35.56 10.63 2.39
CA GLN A 96 -34.77 10.70 1.17
C GLN A 96 -35.50 11.57 0.14
N PRO A 97 -34.90 12.71 -0.29
CA PRO A 97 -35.53 13.61 -1.26
C PRO A 97 -35.92 12.93 -2.58
N ASP A 98 -35.22 11.84 -2.95
CA ASP A 98 -35.39 11.08 -4.19
C ASP A 98 -36.18 9.76 -4.01
N TRP A 99 -36.82 9.57 -2.85
CA TRP A 99 -37.63 8.37 -2.58
C TRP A 99 -38.82 8.60 -1.64
N LEU A 100 -39.71 9.52 -2.01
CA LEU A 100 -40.90 9.89 -1.23
C LEU A 100 -42.01 8.82 -1.24
N ASP A 101 -42.09 8.02 -2.30
CA ASP A 101 -43.09 6.97 -2.51
C ASP A 101 -42.74 5.63 -1.83
N ARG A 102 -41.75 5.62 -0.94
CA ARG A 102 -41.36 4.43 -0.18
C ARG A 102 -42.38 4.11 0.92
N GLY A 103 -42.74 2.83 1.06
CA GLY A 103 -43.54 2.35 2.19
C GLY A 103 -42.80 2.41 3.54
N ARG A 104 -43.50 2.84 4.60
CA ARG A 104 -42.99 2.81 5.99
C ARG A 104 -43.07 1.38 6.55
N GLY A 105 -41.98 0.83 7.11
CA GLY A 105 -42.05 -0.44 7.83
C GLY A 105 -40.80 -1.33 7.82
N TRP A 106 -39.64 -0.80 8.20
CA TRP A 106 -38.45 -1.64 8.41
C TRP A 106 -38.45 -2.25 9.82
N ARG A 107 -38.17 -3.55 9.91
CA ARG A 107 -38.16 -4.29 11.19
C ARG A 107 -36.80 -4.15 11.89
N GLU A 108 -36.85 -3.92 13.20
CA GLU A 108 -35.78 -3.30 14.00
C GLU A 108 -34.72 -4.27 14.58
N THR A 109 -34.33 -5.38 13.93
CA THR A 109 -33.28 -6.24 14.54
C THR A 109 -32.54 -7.11 13.53
N GLY A 110 -31.20 -7.01 13.51
CA GLY A 110 -30.33 -7.95 12.80
C GLY A 110 -29.19 -7.27 12.05
N ARG A 111 -28.56 -8.05 11.17
CA ARG A 111 -27.59 -7.56 10.20
C ARG A 111 -28.32 -7.11 8.94
N GLU A 112 -27.85 -6.01 8.37
CA GLU A 112 -28.43 -5.43 7.17
C GLU A 112 -27.32 -5.09 6.17
N HIS A 113 -27.66 -5.15 4.90
CA HIS A 113 -26.89 -4.62 3.80
C HIS A 113 -27.49 -3.31 3.34
N VAL A 114 -26.64 -2.30 3.24
CA VAL A 114 -27.00 -0.95 2.80
C VAL A 114 -26.44 -0.76 1.42
N ALA A 115 -27.31 -0.42 0.46
CA ALA A 115 -26.91 -0.20 -0.93
C ALA A 115 -27.55 1.08 -1.48
N LEU A 116 -26.82 1.75 -2.35
CA LEU A 116 -27.30 2.86 -3.15
C LEU A 116 -27.80 2.34 -4.49
N VAL A 117 -29.09 2.52 -4.78
CA VAL A 117 -29.70 2.27 -6.07
C VAL A 117 -29.88 3.59 -6.80
N VAL A 118 -29.29 3.70 -7.98
CA VAL A 118 -29.43 4.85 -8.88
C VAL A 118 -30.36 4.46 -10.02
N GLN A 119 -31.40 5.25 -10.27
CA GLN A 119 -32.37 5.00 -11.33
C GLN A 119 -32.49 6.20 -12.26
N GLU A 120 -32.43 5.96 -13.57
CA GLU A 120 -32.69 6.98 -14.58
C GLU A 120 -34.20 7.20 -14.75
N THR A 121 -34.63 8.46 -14.71
CA THR A 121 -36.01 8.87 -14.99
C THR A 121 -36.05 10.09 -15.91
N ASP A 122 -37.15 10.23 -16.62
CA ASP A 122 -37.43 11.47 -17.33
C ASP A 122 -38.26 12.39 -16.45
N VAL A 123 -38.16 13.69 -16.73
CA VAL A 123 -38.90 14.76 -16.08
C VAL A 123 -39.46 15.67 -17.17
N THR A 124 -40.79 15.79 -17.18
CA THR A 124 -41.55 16.64 -18.10
C THR A 124 -41.89 17.99 -17.45
N ALA A 125 -42.41 18.94 -18.22
CA ALA A 125 -42.85 20.22 -17.65
C ALA A 125 -44.08 20.10 -16.72
N VAL A 126 -44.84 19.00 -16.84
CA VAL A 126 -45.90 18.65 -15.88
C VAL A 126 -45.30 18.33 -14.50
N GLU A 127 -44.10 17.78 -14.42
CA GLU A 127 -43.41 17.46 -13.16
C GLU A 127 -42.58 18.63 -12.66
N ASP A 128 -41.88 19.31 -13.57
CA ASP A 128 -41.07 20.50 -13.32
C ASP A 128 -41.65 21.75 -14.03
N PRO A 129 -42.42 22.59 -13.33
CA PRO A 129 -43.05 23.77 -13.92
C PRO A 129 -42.06 24.78 -14.49
N ALA A 130 -40.79 24.75 -14.05
CA ALA A 130 -39.76 25.65 -14.53
C ALA A 130 -39.37 25.37 -15.99
N LEU A 131 -39.72 24.20 -16.53
CA LEU A 131 -39.48 23.85 -17.93
C LEU A 131 -40.49 24.49 -18.91
N HIS A 132 -41.60 25.06 -18.43
CA HIS A 132 -42.56 25.75 -19.28
C HIS A 132 -42.03 27.12 -19.73
N GLU A 133 -42.11 27.40 -21.04
CA GLU A 133 -41.83 28.74 -21.55
C GLU A 133 -43.03 29.66 -21.35
N VAL A 134 -42.99 30.44 -20.26
CA VAL A 134 -44.08 31.34 -19.87
C VAL A 134 -44.39 32.37 -20.96
N ALA A 135 -43.38 32.86 -21.69
CA ALA A 135 -43.58 33.89 -22.72
C ALA A 135 -44.32 33.37 -23.96
N LEU A 136 -44.32 32.06 -24.20
CA LEU A 136 -44.99 31.42 -25.33
C LEU A 136 -46.34 30.81 -24.96
N GLY A 137 -46.86 31.09 -23.76
CA GLY A 137 -48.14 30.55 -23.29
C GLY A 137 -48.03 29.16 -22.65
N GLY A 138 -46.84 28.78 -22.18
CA GLY A 138 -46.58 27.51 -21.49
C GLY A 138 -46.24 26.28 -22.32
N PRO A 139 -45.78 26.34 -23.60
CA PRO A 139 -45.30 25.14 -24.29
C PRO A 139 -44.07 24.55 -23.59
N ASP A 140 -43.93 23.23 -23.70
CA ASP A 140 -42.86 22.42 -23.15
C ASP A 140 -42.05 21.75 -24.27
N GLY A 141 -40.98 22.42 -24.70
CA GLY A 141 -40.26 22.01 -25.90
C GLY A 141 -39.34 20.79 -25.75
N ALA A 142 -38.99 20.37 -24.52
CA ALA A 142 -38.14 19.20 -24.28
C ALA A 142 -38.15 18.76 -22.81
N GLY A 143 -38.20 17.45 -22.57
CA GLY A 143 -38.00 16.85 -21.25
C GLY A 143 -36.55 16.90 -20.76
N ARG A 144 -36.33 16.47 -19.52
CA ARG A 144 -35.00 16.26 -18.91
C ARG A 144 -34.87 14.82 -18.46
N THR A 145 -33.65 14.31 -18.43
CA THR A 145 -33.33 13.05 -17.76
C THR A 145 -32.65 13.37 -16.44
N ARG A 146 -33.08 12.71 -15.36
CA ARG A 146 -32.54 12.85 -14.01
C ARG A 146 -32.18 11.48 -13.45
N LEU A 147 -31.13 11.42 -12.64
CA LEU A 147 -30.82 10.26 -11.81
C LEU A 147 -31.46 10.43 -10.44
N LEU A 148 -32.27 9.48 -10.03
CA LEU A 148 -32.80 9.37 -8.67
C LEU A 148 -31.90 8.45 -7.86
N GLN A 149 -31.53 8.86 -6.66
CA GLN A 149 -30.72 8.07 -5.74
C GLN A 149 -31.54 7.54 -4.56
N ARG A 150 -31.43 6.24 -4.29
CA ARG A 150 -32.23 5.54 -3.28
C ARG A 150 -31.35 4.67 -2.40
N ILE A 151 -31.35 4.93 -1.11
CA ILE A 151 -30.63 4.17 -0.10
C ILE A 151 -31.54 3.05 0.39
N VAL A 152 -31.23 1.84 -0.05
CA VAL A 152 -31.96 0.61 0.24
C VAL A 152 -31.28 -0.14 1.36
N ARG A 153 -32.07 -0.61 2.33
CA ARG A 153 -31.64 -1.52 3.38
C ARG A 153 -32.19 -2.91 3.09
N THR A 154 -31.44 -3.95 3.40
CA THR A 154 -31.86 -5.33 3.18
C THR A 154 -31.36 -6.21 4.32
N GLU A 155 -32.25 -6.95 4.98
CA GLU A 155 -31.84 -7.97 5.96
C GLU A 155 -30.90 -9.00 5.32
N THR A 156 -29.82 -9.33 6.02
CA THR A 156 -28.81 -10.31 5.59
C THR A 156 -28.23 -11.07 6.78
N ASP A 157 -27.87 -12.34 6.60
CA ASP A 157 -27.11 -13.09 7.61
C ASP A 157 -25.59 -12.91 7.46
N ALA A 158 -25.15 -12.33 6.33
CA ALA A 158 -23.74 -12.14 6.03
C ALA A 158 -23.13 -11.03 6.89
N SER A 159 -21.87 -11.21 7.28
CA SER A 159 -21.06 -10.17 7.91
C SER A 159 -20.11 -9.47 6.95
N THR A 160 -20.12 -9.84 5.66
CA THR A 160 -19.22 -9.28 4.65
C THR A 160 -19.96 -8.74 3.43
N CYS A 161 -19.40 -7.71 2.80
CA CYS A 161 -19.95 -7.06 1.61
C CYS A 161 -20.17 -8.06 0.47
N ALA A 162 -19.19 -8.94 0.22
CA ALA A 162 -19.30 -9.97 -0.81
C ALA A 162 -20.44 -10.97 -0.52
N GLY A 163 -20.60 -11.38 0.75
CA GLY A 163 -21.66 -12.29 1.16
C GLY A 163 -23.05 -11.66 1.07
N ALA A 164 -23.16 -10.39 1.47
CA ALA A 164 -24.38 -9.61 1.39
C ALA A 164 -24.80 -9.34 -0.07
N MET A 165 -23.88 -8.89 -0.91
CA MET A 165 -24.11 -8.73 -2.36
C MET A 165 -24.53 -10.04 -3.03
N ALA A 166 -23.99 -11.19 -2.63
CA ALA A 166 -24.43 -12.48 -3.16
C ALA A 166 -25.88 -12.82 -2.76
N ALA A 167 -26.32 -12.40 -1.57
CA ALA A 167 -27.71 -12.55 -1.15
C ALA A 167 -28.65 -11.64 -1.94
N ASP A 168 -28.25 -10.39 -2.16
CA ASP A 168 -29.01 -9.42 -2.97
C ASP A 168 -29.13 -9.84 -4.42
N ARG A 169 -28.05 -10.34 -5.03
CA ARG A 169 -28.08 -10.90 -6.39
C ARG A 169 -29.11 -12.03 -6.53
N ARG A 170 -29.25 -12.89 -5.52
CA ARG A 170 -30.29 -13.93 -5.50
C ARG A 170 -31.70 -13.36 -5.35
N ARG A 171 -31.85 -12.23 -4.64
CA ARG A 171 -33.13 -11.53 -4.48
C ARG A 171 -33.55 -10.86 -5.79
N TRP A 172 -32.64 -10.11 -6.42
CA TRP A 172 -32.87 -9.46 -7.71
C TRP A 172 -33.20 -10.48 -8.80
N LEU A 173 -32.55 -11.65 -8.82
CA LEU A 173 -32.86 -12.68 -9.80
C LEU A 173 -34.31 -13.18 -9.70
N ARG A 174 -34.85 -13.29 -8.47
CA ARG A 174 -36.28 -13.60 -8.22
C ARG A 174 -37.24 -12.43 -8.47
N GLN A 175 -36.70 -11.29 -8.88
CA GLN A 175 -37.46 -10.13 -9.34
C GLN A 175 -37.29 -9.96 -10.85
N GLY A 176 -36.60 -10.87 -11.55
CA GLY A 176 -36.31 -10.71 -12.98
C GLY A 176 -35.14 -9.77 -13.30
N LEU A 177 -34.33 -9.41 -12.31
CA LEU A 177 -33.16 -8.53 -12.46
C LEU A 177 -31.85 -9.29 -12.28
N ARG A 178 -30.92 -9.10 -13.21
CA ARG A 178 -29.56 -9.63 -13.16
C ARG A 178 -28.56 -8.50 -12.98
N HIS A 179 -27.80 -8.57 -11.91
CA HIS A 179 -26.70 -7.65 -11.65
C HIS A 179 -25.49 -7.96 -12.53
N ASP A 180 -25.03 -6.96 -13.27
CA ASP A 180 -23.76 -6.98 -14.00
C ASP A 180 -22.64 -6.35 -13.14
N PRO A 181 -21.66 -7.14 -12.67
CA PRO A 181 -20.58 -6.63 -11.82
C PRO A 181 -19.62 -5.66 -12.52
N GLU A 182 -19.52 -5.69 -13.86
CA GLU A 182 -18.59 -4.82 -14.59
C GLU A 182 -19.15 -3.41 -14.79
N THR A 183 -20.48 -3.28 -14.80
CA THR A 183 -21.16 -1.99 -15.06
C THR A 183 -22.05 -1.53 -13.92
N ALA A 184 -22.11 -2.30 -12.82
CA ALA A 184 -23.03 -2.14 -11.70
C ALA A 184 -24.52 -2.10 -12.09
N ALA A 185 -24.86 -2.48 -13.32
CA ALA A 185 -26.22 -2.38 -13.85
C ALA A 185 -27.11 -3.51 -13.35
N LEU A 186 -28.37 -3.18 -13.06
CA LEU A 186 -29.43 -4.16 -12.87
C LEU A 186 -30.16 -4.32 -14.20
N LEU A 187 -29.89 -5.43 -14.89
CA LEU A 187 -30.42 -5.74 -16.21
C LEU A 187 -31.67 -6.61 -16.08
N SER A 188 -32.78 -6.20 -16.68
CA SER A 188 -33.97 -7.04 -16.73
C SER A 188 -33.80 -8.26 -17.64
N ASP A 189 -34.36 -9.39 -17.20
CA ASP A 189 -34.49 -10.62 -17.98
C ASP A 189 -35.73 -10.65 -18.89
N SER A 190 -36.68 -9.71 -18.73
CA SER A 190 -37.85 -9.58 -19.60
C SER A 190 -37.44 -9.26 -21.03
N ARG A 191 -38.19 -9.80 -22.00
CA ARG A 191 -37.96 -9.61 -23.43
C ARG A 191 -39.29 -9.41 -24.15
N LEU A 192 -39.29 -8.56 -25.17
CA LEU A 192 -40.44 -8.33 -26.04
C LEU A 192 -40.07 -8.57 -27.49
N LEU A 193 -40.92 -9.34 -28.19
CA LEU A 193 -40.91 -9.50 -29.64
C LEU A 193 -42.21 -8.95 -30.21
N VAL A 194 -42.12 -8.26 -31.35
CA VAL A 194 -43.29 -7.77 -32.07
C VAL A 194 -43.65 -8.72 -33.21
N THR A 195 -44.94 -9.01 -33.35
CA THR A 195 -45.56 -9.73 -34.47
C THR A 195 -46.79 -8.98 -34.96
N TRP A 196 -47.51 -9.53 -35.93
CA TRP A 196 -48.70 -8.90 -36.53
C TRP A 196 -49.90 -9.84 -36.45
N ASP A 197 -51.10 -9.30 -36.23
CA ASP A 197 -52.34 -10.08 -36.14
C ASP A 197 -52.66 -10.91 -37.40
N ALA A 198 -52.15 -10.49 -38.56
CA ALA A 198 -52.28 -11.20 -39.83
C ALA A 198 -51.00 -11.09 -40.67
N GLU A 199 -50.55 -12.23 -41.21
CA GLU A 199 -49.51 -12.24 -42.24
C GLU A 199 -50.08 -11.71 -43.57
N PRO A 200 -49.29 -10.96 -44.37
CA PRO A 200 -49.72 -10.50 -45.69
C PRO A 200 -50.10 -11.69 -46.59
N VAL A 201 -51.34 -11.73 -47.06
CA VAL A 201 -51.79 -12.78 -47.99
C VAL A 201 -51.39 -12.37 -49.41
N PRO A 202 -50.65 -13.21 -50.17
CA PRO A 202 -50.29 -12.90 -51.55
C PRO A 202 -51.55 -12.70 -52.42
N PRO A 203 -51.52 -11.80 -53.41
CA PRO A 203 -52.70 -11.46 -54.20
C PRO A 203 -53.26 -12.68 -54.94
N ASN A 204 -54.59 -12.86 -54.87
CA ASN A 204 -55.32 -13.75 -55.77
C ASN A 204 -56.27 -12.92 -56.67
N PRO A 205 -56.71 -13.43 -57.83
CA PRO A 205 -57.49 -12.65 -58.80
C PRO A 205 -58.85 -12.14 -58.33
N CYS A 206 -59.34 -12.59 -57.16
CA CYS A 206 -60.67 -12.30 -56.64
C CYS A 206 -60.66 -11.44 -55.36
N GLU A 207 -59.50 -11.17 -54.76
CA GLU A 207 -59.37 -10.43 -53.49
C GLU A 207 -58.18 -9.45 -53.55
N PRO A 208 -58.35 -8.20 -53.09
CA PRO A 208 -57.25 -7.25 -52.95
C PRO A 208 -56.24 -7.72 -51.89
N THR A 209 -54.98 -7.32 -52.02
CA THR A 209 -53.91 -7.63 -51.06
C THR A 209 -54.28 -7.16 -49.65
N SER A 210 -54.41 -8.11 -48.70
CA SER A 210 -54.37 -7.78 -47.27
C SER A 210 -52.93 -7.41 -46.96
N THR A 211 -52.69 -6.12 -46.67
CA THR A 211 -51.32 -5.59 -46.54
C THR A 211 -50.64 -6.12 -45.27
N GLY A 212 -51.42 -6.61 -44.28
CA GLY A 212 -50.91 -7.04 -42.98
C GLY A 212 -50.22 -5.91 -42.21
N GLY A 213 -50.06 -6.06 -40.90
CA GLY A 213 -49.31 -5.11 -40.08
C GLY A 213 -50.14 -4.01 -39.42
N TYR A 214 -49.52 -2.84 -39.20
CA TYR A 214 -50.11 -1.70 -38.50
C TYR A 214 -51.29 -1.10 -39.26
N LEU A 215 -52.43 -1.00 -38.57
CA LEU A 215 -53.73 -0.58 -39.11
C LEU A 215 -54.11 0.85 -38.70
N GLY A 216 -53.29 1.52 -37.90
CA GLY A 216 -53.55 2.90 -37.48
C GLY A 216 -53.32 3.92 -38.59
N ALA A 217 -53.97 5.08 -38.48
CA ALA A 217 -53.94 6.14 -39.48
C ALA A 217 -52.77 7.13 -39.29
N GLU A 218 -52.09 7.10 -38.15
CA GLU A 218 -51.09 8.09 -37.75
C GLU A 218 -49.74 7.45 -37.42
N ASN A 219 -48.68 8.27 -37.42
CA ASN A 219 -47.38 7.85 -36.94
C ASN A 219 -47.42 7.81 -35.42
N GLN A 220 -47.15 6.64 -34.82
CA GLN A 220 -47.34 6.43 -33.39
C GLN A 220 -46.08 5.84 -32.74
N LEU A 221 -45.83 6.19 -31.48
CA LEU A 221 -44.87 5.48 -30.61
C LEU A 221 -45.67 4.77 -29.52
N LEU A 222 -45.88 3.47 -29.69
CA LEU A 222 -46.62 2.68 -28.72
C LEU A 222 -45.72 2.35 -27.53
N ARG A 223 -46.21 2.56 -26.31
CA ARG A 223 -45.55 2.07 -25.10
C ARG A 223 -46.28 0.85 -24.57
N VAL A 224 -45.52 -0.16 -24.15
CA VAL A 224 -46.02 -1.31 -23.39
C VAL A 224 -45.28 -1.37 -22.07
N GLN A 225 -45.98 -1.42 -20.93
CA GLN A 225 -45.38 -1.48 -19.58
C GLN A 225 -46.01 -2.60 -18.75
N LEU A 226 -45.18 -3.39 -18.07
CA LEU A 226 -45.65 -4.40 -17.11
C LEU A 226 -46.08 -3.73 -15.80
N THR A 227 -47.29 -4.04 -15.32
CA THR A 227 -47.85 -3.43 -14.09
C THR A 227 -48.14 -4.44 -12.99
N ARG A 228 -48.10 -5.74 -13.29
CA ARG A 228 -48.16 -6.79 -12.28
C ARG A 228 -47.47 -8.04 -12.80
N VAL A 229 -46.69 -8.71 -11.95
CA VAL A 229 -46.14 -10.05 -12.23
C VAL A 229 -46.56 -10.98 -11.09
N GLY A 230 -47.35 -12.00 -11.43
CA GLY A 230 -47.83 -13.03 -10.51
C GLY A 230 -46.79 -14.11 -10.27
N ARG A 231 -46.86 -14.78 -9.10
CA ARG A 231 -45.97 -15.90 -8.75
C ARG A 231 -46.15 -17.13 -9.65
N ASP A 232 -47.28 -17.22 -10.34
CA ASP A 232 -47.60 -18.22 -11.35
C ASP A 232 -47.03 -17.89 -12.74
N GLY A 233 -46.31 -16.77 -12.87
CA GLY A 233 -45.72 -16.27 -14.10
C GLY A 233 -46.67 -15.45 -14.98
N ARG A 234 -47.97 -15.38 -14.64
CA ARG A 234 -48.92 -14.51 -15.35
C ARG A 234 -48.64 -13.05 -15.04
N PHE A 235 -48.90 -12.16 -15.98
CA PHE A 235 -48.66 -10.74 -15.81
C PHE A 235 -49.81 -9.87 -16.32
N ASP A 236 -49.83 -8.63 -15.86
CA ASP A 236 -50.67 -7.57 -16.40
C ASP A 236 -49.77 -6.54 -17.09
N LEU A 237 -50.26 -5.96 -18.18
CA LEU A 237 -49.59 -4.87 -18.89
C LEU A 237 -50.55 -3.73 -19.19
N LEU A 238 -49.98 -2.56 -19.36
CA LEU A 238 -50.62 -1.39 -19.94
C LEU A 238 -49.99 -1.10 -21.30
N TRP A 239 -50.79 -0.61 -22.24
CA TRP A 239 -50.26 -0.01 -23.45
C TRP A 239 -50.95 1.30 -23.81
N GLY A 240 -50.24 2.18 -24.51
CA GLY A 240 -50.73 3.50 -24.89
C GLY A 240 -50.01 4.09 -26.10
N TYR A 241 -50.64 5.11 -26.70
CA TYR A 241 -50.10 5.94 -27.77
C TYR A 241 -49.10 6.99 -27.22
N ASP A 242 -48.31 7.60 -28.10
CA ASP A 242 -47.39 8.72 -27.80
C ASP A 242 -46.53 8.51 -26.54
N ASP A 243 -45.90 7.33 -26.41
CA ASP A 243 -45.11 6.88 -25.24
C ASP A 243 -45.87 6.94 -23.88
N ALA A 244 -47.20 6.89 -23.91
CA ALA A 244 -48.04 7.15 -22.74
C ALA A 244 -47.64 8.45 -22.01
N SER A 245 -47.28 9.49 -22.78
CA SER A 245 -46.81 10.79 -22.31
C SER A 245 -47.89 11.63 -21.63
N PHE A 246 -49.16 11.23 -21.73
CA PHE A 246 -50.29 11.98 -21.17
C PHE A 246 -50.28 11.88 -19.64
N LEU A 247 -49.69 12.89 -19.01
CA LEU A 247 -49.53 13.00 -17.57
C LEU A 247 -50.19 14.28 -17.07
N TYR A 248 -50.95 14.17 -15.98
CA TYR A 248 -51.65 15.31 -15.37
C TYR A 248 -51.38 15.38 -13.88
N ARG A 249 -51.15 16.59 -13.35
CA ARG A 249 -51.25 16.84 -11.91
C ARG A 249 -52.70 16.74 -11.48
N VAL A 250 -52.95 15.96 -10.43
CA VAL A 250 -54.30 15.78 -9.88
C VAL A 250 -54.34 16.00 -8.38
N THR A 251 -55.50 16.43 -7.89
CA THR A 251 -55.81 16.54 -6.46
C THR A 251 -57.01 15.65 -6.14
N PRO A 252 -56.92 14.75 -5.15
CA PRO A 252 -58.04 13.90 -4.76
C PRO A 252 -59.06 14.72 -3.94
N ASP A 253 -60.35 14.52 -4.21
CA ASP A 253 -61.43 15.09 -3.40
C ASP A 253 -61.54 14.33 -2.07
N ALA A 254 -61.29 15.04 -0.97
CA ALA A 254 -61.34 14.51 0.39
C ALA A 254 -62.75 14.02 0.81
N GLY A 255 -63.82 14.52 0.18
CA GLY A 255 -65.21 14.16 0.49
C GLY A 255 -65.79 13.02 -0.35
N ALA A 256 -65.17 12.70 -1.48
CA ALA A 256 -65.63 11.72 -2.45
C ALA A 256 -64.42 10.97 -3.07
N ASN A 257 -63.77 10.11 -2.29
CA ASN A 257 -62.69 9.25 -2.79
C ASN A 257 -63.24 8.29 -3.88
N PRO A 258 -62.70 8.25 -5.11
CA PRO A 258 -61.58 9.04 -5.67
C PRO A 258 -62.02 9.86 -6.90
N VAL A 259 -62.74 10.95 -6.68
CA VAL A 259 -62.84 12.01 -7.69
C VAL A 259 -61.51 12.77 -7.69
N LEU A 260 -60.85 12.82 -8.84
CA LEU A 260 -59.57 13.47 -9.04
C LEU A 260 -59.79 14.73 -9.87
N THR A 261 -59.39 15.89 -9.36
CA THR A 261 -59.45 17.16 -10.08
C THR A 261 -58.12 17.41 -10.78
N LEU A 262 -58.14 17.64 -12.09
CA LEU A 262 -56.95 17.99 -12.87
C LEU A 262 -56.63 19.48 -12.66
N ASP A 263 -55.37 19.78 -12.35
CA ASP A 263 -54.89 21.17 -12.16
C ASP A 263 -55.05 22.00 -13.45
N ARG A 264 -54.69 21.40 -14.59
CA ARG A 264 -54.86 21.98 -15.93
C ARG A 264 -55.76 21.10 -16.78
N SER A 265 -56.58 21.74 -17.59
CA SER A 265 -57.41 21.03 -18.57
C SER A 265 -56.52 20.44 -19.68
N PRO A 266 -56.86 19.26 -20.22
CA PRO A 266 -56.20 18.70 -21.39
C PRO A 266 -56.15 19.70 -22.56
N VAL A 267 -55.06 19.68 -23.31
CA VAL A 267 -54.75 20.68 -24.37
C VAL A 267 -55.77 20.65 -25.52
N ASP A 268 -56.32 19.48 -25.83
CA ASP A 268 -57.35 19.27 -26.83
C ASP A 268 -58.23 18.05 -26.49
N ASP A 269 -59.15 17.68 -27.37
CA ASP A 269 -60.07 16.54 -27.19
C ASP A 269 -59.37 15.17 -27.23
N PHE A 270 -58.25 15.04 -27.93
CA PHE A 270 -57.50 13.79 -28.05
C PHE A 270 -56.79 13.44 -26.74
N HIS A 271 -56.30 14.45 -26.02
CA HIS A 271 -55.61 14.29 -24.75
C HIS A 271 -56.58 14.08 -23.55
N ARG A 272 -57.90 14.20 -23.75
CA ARG A 272 -58.89 13.99 -22.67
C ARG A 272 -59.01 12.51 -22.29
N PRO A 273 -58.97 12.16 -20.99
CA PRO A 273 -59.30 10.80 -20.55
C PRO A 273 -60.73 10.40 -20.95
N ARG A 274 -60.88 9.23 -21.59
CA ARG A 274 -62.16 8.71 -22.09
C ARG A 274 -62.64 7.52 -21.26
N ALA A 275 -63.95 7.27 -21.27
CA ALA A 275 -64.49 6.03 -20.70
C ALA A 275 -63.93 4.82 -21.45
N GLY A 276 -63.56 3.78 -20.71
CA GLY A 276 -62.93 2.56 -21.22
C GLY A 276 -61.41 2.59 -21.30
N GLN A 277 -60.77 3.76 -21.16
CA GLN A 277 -59.31 3.86 -21.11
C GLN A 277 -58.77 3.45 -19.73
N ALA A 278 -57.58 2.85 -19.73
CA ALA A 278 -56.83 2.61 -18.51
C ALA A 278 -56.14 3.91 -18.05
N VAL A 279 -56.12 4.15 -16.75
CA VAL A 279 -55.37 5.23 -16.13
C VAL A 279 -54.56 4.70 -14.96
N GLN A 280 -53.44 5.37 -14.69
CA GLN A 280 -52.54 5.03 -13.60
C GLN A 280 -52.35 6.25 -12.71
N VAL A 281 -52.70 6.13 -11.43
CA VAL A 281 -52.48 7.16 -10.42
C VAL A 281 -51.09 6.95 -9.82
N LEU A 282 -50.24 7.95 -9.89
CA LEU A 282 -48.83 7.91 -9.50
C LEU A 282 -48.59 8.90 -8.35
N ARG A 283 -47.84 8.46 -7.34
CA ARG A 283 -47.36 9.33 -6.25
C ARG A 283 -46.15 10.15 -6.71
N ALA A 284 -45.85 11.24 -6.01
CA ALA A 284 -44.54 11.88 -6.12
C ALA A 284 -43.44 10.93 -5.59
N THR A 285 -42.36 10.74 -6.37
CA THR A 285 -41.20 9.92 -5.96
C THR A 285 -39.99 10.76 -5.55
N ALA A 286 -39.82 11.96 -6.13
CA ALA A 286 -38.69 12.81 -5.84
C ALA A 286 -39.08 14.30 -5.79
N GLN A 287 -38.40 15.06 -4.94
CA GLN A 287 -38.56 16.52 -4.85
C GLN A 287 -37.65 17.21 -5.87
N LEU A 288 -38.13 18.29 -6.47
CA LEU A 288 -37.34 19.21 -7.30
C LEU A 288 -37.13 20.49 -6.50
N GLU A 289 -36.01 20.54 -5.80
CA GLU A 289 -35.61 21.69 -4.99
C GLU A 289 -34.60 22.56 -5.76
N SER A 290 -34.85 23.86 -5.79
CA SER A 290 -33.93 24.82 -6.40
C SER A 290 -32.86 25.28 -5.40
N THR A 291 -31.83 25.96 -5.90
CA THR A 291 -30.63 26.31 -5.10
C THR A 291 -30.91 27.23 -3.91
N ASP A 292 -32.09 27.88 -3.85
CA ASP A 292 -32.50 28.71 -2.72
C ASP A 292 -33.33 27.95 -1.65
N GLY A 293 -33.42 26.63 -1.78
CA GLY A 293 -34.07 25.73 -0.83
C GLY A 293 -35.59 25.62 -1.01
N LYS A 294 -36.12 26.01 -2.18
CA LYS A 294 -37.55 25.92 -2.48
C LYS A 294 -37.86 24.70 -3.33
N VAL A 295 -38.86 23.93 -2.90
CA VAL A 295 -39.44 22.87 -3.72
C VAL A 295 -40.36 23.50 -4.77
N GLU A 296 -39.99 23.35 -6.04
CA GLU A 296 -40.70 23.93 -7.19
C GLU A 296 -41.53 22.89 -7.96
N GLY A 297 -41.25 21.61 -7.74
CA GLY A 297 -41.96 20.50 -8.39
C GLY A 297 -41.67 19.14 -7.76
N TYR A 298 -42.28 18.11 -8.33
CA TYR A 298 -42.09 16.73 -7.90
C TYR A 298 -42.04 15.81 -9.12
N VAL A 299 -41.20 14.79 -9.09
CA VAL A 299 -41.15 13.77 -10.15
C VAL A 299 -42.19 12.69 -9.84
N ALA A 300 -42.91 12.21 -10.86
CA ALA A 300 -43.89 11.14 -10.70
C ALA A 300 -43.20 9.77 -10.54
N ALA A 301 -43.76 8.90 -9.69
CA ALA A 301 -43.34 7.52 -9.59
C ALA A 301 -43.53 6.76 -10.92
N LEU A 302 -42.76 5.69 -11.12
CA LEU A 302 -42.82 4.92 -12.36
C LEU A 302 -44.09 4.05 -12.45
N GLY A 303 -44.52 3.51 -11.30
CA GLY A 303 -45.69 2.67 -11.15
C GLY A 303 -46.63 3.21 -10.07
N GLY A 304 -47.85 2.70 -10.05
CA GLY A 304 -48.90 3.12 -9.12
C GLY A 304 -50.22 2.40 -9.41
N GLU A 305 -51.30 2.85 -8.76
CA GLU A 305 -52.62 2.22 -8.84
C GLU A 305 -53.23 2.35 -10.24
N VAL A 306 -53.70 1.23 -10.79
CA VAL A 306 -54.27 1.16 -12.13
C VAL A 306 -55.78 0.98 -12.06
N GLY A 307 -56.51 1.70 -12.92
CA GLY A 307 -57.95 1.57 -13.04
C GLY A 307 -58.45 1.89 -14.44
N VAL A 308 -59.52 1.22 -14.87
CA VAL A 308 -60.20 1.53 -16.14
C VAL A 308 -61.34 2.51 -15.88
N LEU A 309 -61.32 3.66 -16.57
CA LEU A 309 -62.32 4.70 -16.40
C LEU A 309 -63.71 4.24 -16.84
N THR A 310 -64.70 4.47 -16.00
CA THR A 310 -66.12 4.16 -16.31
C THR A 310 -66.85 5.34 -16.94
N ALA A 311 -66.33 6.56 -16.77
CA ALA A 311 -66.85 7.80 -17.32
C ALA A 311 -65.70 8.65 -17.91
N PRO A 312 -65.96 9.48 -18.93
CA PRO A 312 -64.94 10.38 -19.46
C PRO A 312 -64.66 11.54 -18.49
N TYR A 313 -63.58 12.27 -18.75
CA TYR A 313 -63.26 13.54 -18.09
C TYR A 313 -64.42 14.55 -18.21
N ASP A 314 -64.79 15.17 -17.10
CA ASP A 314 -65.77 16.26 -17.04
C ASP A 314 -65.05 17.61 -17.26
N PRO A 315 -65.28 18.30 -18.40
CA PRO A 315 -64.59 19.56 -18.70
C PRO A 315 -65.08 20.74 -17.86
N ASP A 316 -66.31 20.70 -17.32
CA ASP A 316 -66.88 21.79 -16.53
C ASP A 316 -66.33 21.74 -15.09
N LEU A 317 -66.21 20.53 -14.54
CA LEU A 317 -65.68 20.29 -13.20
C LEU A 317 -64.16 20.07 -13.17
N LYS A 318 -63.55 19.80 -14.33
CA LYS A 318 -62.15 19.36 -14.48
C LYS A 318 -61.84 18.07 -13.72
N THR A 319 -62.79 17.15 -13.63
CA THR A 319 -62.67 15.94 -12.80
C THR A 319 -62.67 14.65 -13.60
N VAL A 320 -61.99 13.63 -13.05
CA VAL A 320 -62.07 12.23 -13.45
C VAL A 320 -62.40 11.38 -12.21
N THR A 321 -63.30 10.41 -12.33
CA THR A 321 -63.60 9.46 -11.25
C THR A 321 -62.77 8.20 -11.43
N PHE A 322 -61.83 7.95 -10.52
CA PHE A 322 -61.06 6.72 -10.52
C PHE A 322 -61.93 5.54 -10.02
N PRO A 323 -61.84 4.34 -10.62
CA PRO A 323 -62.87 3.30 -10.45
C PRO A 323 -62.82 2.53 -9.13
N ALA A 324 -61.73 2.65 -8.36
CA ALA A 324 -61.52 1.96 -7.10
C ALA A 324 -61.05 2.94 -6.02
N PRO A 325 -61.35 2.76 -4.73
CA PRO A 325 -60.85 3.63 -3.68
C PRO A 325 -59.31 3.63 -3.66
N LEU A 326 -58.71 4.82 -3.63
CA LEU A 326 -57.26 4.93 -3.51
C LEU A 326 -56.79 4.53 -2.10
N PRO A 327 -55.61 3.88 -1.97
CA PRO A 327 -54.98 3.62 -0.68
C PRO A 327 -54.76 4.90 0.14
N ALA A 328 -54.69 4.77 1.47
CA ALA A 328 -54.65 5.92 2.38
C ALA A 328 -53.44 6.84 2.13
N ASP A 329 -52.29 6.26 1.80
CA ASP A 329 -51.03 6.95 1.51
C ASP A 329 -51.10 7.83 0.25
N TYR A 330 -51.99 7.53 -0.70
CA TYR A 330 -52.23 8.39 -1.88
C TYR A 330 -52.99 9.67 -1.53
N THR A 331 -53.80 9.62 -0.46
CA THR A 331 -54.64 10.74 -0.03
C THR A 331 -54.07 11.53 1.14
N ASP A 332 -52.97 11.06 1.73
CA ASP A 332 -52.26 11.74 2.81
C ASP A 332 -51.28 12.79 2.23
N PRO A 333 -51.50 14.10 2.46
CA PRO A 333 -50.62 15.15 1.94
C PRO A 333 -49.19 15.10 2.49
N ASP A 334 -48.98 14.52 3.68
CA ASP A 334 -47.65 14.39 4.29
C ASP A 334 -46.87 13.21 3.67
N GLU A 335 -47.56 12.23 3.08
CA GLU A 335 -46.93 11.10 2.39
C GLU A 335 -46.88 11.30 0.86
N THR A 336 -47.86 12.01 0.31
CA THR A 336 -47.99 12.26 -1.12
C THR A 336 -48.26 13.74 -1.36
N PRO A 337 -47.21 14.57 -1.46
CA PRO A 337 -47.37 16.02 -1.65
C PRO A 337 -47.98 16.38 -3.01
N GLN A 338 -47.86 15.49 -4.00
CA GLN A 338 -48.43 15.65 -5.33
C GLN A 338 -48.82 14.28 -5.90
N LEU A 339 -50.04 14.19 -6.45
CA LEU A 339 -50.48 13.05 -7.26
C LEU A 339 -50.43 13.38 -8.75
N TYR A 340 -50.22 12.35 -9.55
CA TYR A 340 -50.28 12.40 -11.00
C TYR A 340 -51.24 11.35 -11.54
N LEU A 341 -51.86 11.64 -12.68
CA LEU A 341 -52.68 10.72 -13.44
C LEU A 341 -52.06 10.54 -14.82
N ARG A 342 -51.56 9.34 -15.10
CA ARG A 342 -51.11 8.94 -16.44
C ARG A 342 -52.24 8.24 -17.18
N VAL A 343 -52.45 8.60 -18.45
CA VAL A 343 -53.48 8.00 -19.30
C VAL A 343 -52.86 6.96 -20.23
N TRP A 344 -53.52 5.82 -20.34
CA TRP A 344 -53.16 4.70 -21.21
C TRP A 344 -54.34 4.35 -22.12
N GLU A 345 -54.14 3.52 -23.14
CA GLU A 345 -55.24 3.10 -24.01
C GLU A 345 -55.99 1.90 -23.42
N GLU A 346 -55.27 0.87 -22.98
CA GLU A 346 -55.87 -0.37 -22.50
C GLU A 346 -55.03 -1.04 -21.41
N GLN A 347 -55.72 -1.75 -20.52
CA GLN A 347 -55.13 -2.66 -19.55
C GLN A 347 -55.43 -4.11 -19.95
N ILE A 348 -54.38 -4.93 -20.04
CA ILE A 348 -54.49 -6.36 -20.33
C ILE A 348 -54.08 -7.11 -19.08
N THR A 349 -54.97 -7.96 -18.55
CA THR A 349 -54.77 -8.65 -17.27
C THR A 349 -54.67 -10.17 -17.44
N GLY A 350 -53.78 -10.81 -16.67
CA GLY A 350 -53.68 -12.27 -16.56
C GLY A 350 -53.06 -12.96 -17.78
N ALA A 351 -52.26 -12.23 -18.57
CA ALA A 351 -51.58 -12.75 -19.75
C ALA A 351 -50.53 -13.80 -19.41
N GLU A 352 -50.29 -14.73 -20.34
CA GLU A 352 -49.30 -15.81 -20.19
C GLU A 352 -48.01 -15.50 -20.98
N PRO A 353 -46.81 -15.69 -20.39
CA PRO A 353 -45.55 -15.49 -21.09
C PRO A 353 -45.44 -16.37 -22.34
N GLY A 354 -44.91 -15.79 -23.42
CA GLY A 354 -44.69 -16.47 -24.70
C GLY A 354 -45.92 -16.56 -25.61
N GLN A 355 -47.10 -16.10 -25.16
CA GLN A 355 -48.28 -15.96 -26.03
C GLN A 355 -48.30 -14.57 -26.70
N PRO A 356 -48.67 -14.48 -27.99
CA PRO A 356 -48.90 -13.19 -28.64
C PRO A 356 -50.12 -12.48 -28.03
N ILE A 357 -49.95 -11.18 -27.77
CA ILE A 357 -50.98 -10.30 -27.22
C ILE A 357 -51.24 -9.19 -28.23
N ALA A 358 -52.48 -9.07 -28.71
CA ALA A 358 -52.88 -7.98 -29.60
C ALA A 358 -52.99 -6.66 -28.81
N LEU A 359 -52.47 -5.57 -29.38
CA LEU A 359 -52.58 -4.22 -28.82
C LEU A 359 -53.80 -3.51 -29.43
N GLY A 360 -54.98 -3.73 -28.83
CA GLY A 360 -56.25 -3.21 -29.32
C GLY A 360 -56.53 -3.57 -30.78
N THR A 361 -56.86 -2.55 -31.59
CA THR A 361 -57.12 -2.69 -33.04
C THR A 361 -55.95 -2.22 -33.91
N THR A 362 -54.76 -2.04 -33.33
CA THR A 362 -53.59 -1.51 -34.04
C THR A 362 -53.03 -2.47 -35.10
N GLY A 363 -53.37 -3.76 -35.04
CA GLY A 363 -52.76 -4.82 -35.84
C GLY A 363 -51.39 -5.29 -35.33
N VAL A 364 -50.85 -4.65 -34.29
CA VAL A 364 -49.58 -4.98 -33.63
C VAL A 364 -49.84 -6.02 -32.54
N GLN A 365 -49.02 -7.07 -32.52
CA GLN A 365 -48.97 -8.02 -31.43
C GLN A 365 -47.62 -7.97 -30.72
N VAL A 366 -47.62 -8.20 -29.41
CA VAL A 366 -46.41 -8.33 -28.62
C VAL A 366 -46.38 -9.68 -27.91
N THR A 367 -45.21 -10.30 -27.91
CA THR A 367 -44.94 -11.54 -27.16
C THR A 367 -43.90 -11.22 -26.10
N ILE A 368 -44.32 -11.32 -24.83
CA ILE A 368 -43.44 -11.06 -23.68
C ILE A 368 -42.93 -12.39 -23.14
N THR A 369 -41.61 -12.49 -22.99
CA THR A 369 -40.91 -13.66 -22.46
C THR A 369 -39.86 -13.23 -21.45
N ALA A 370 -39.25 -14.16 -20.73
CA ALA A 370 -38.01 -13.93 -19.98
C ALA A 370 -36.85 -14.72 -20.61
N ASN A 371 -35.61 -14.35 -20.32
CA ASN A 371 -34.46 -15.19 -20.63
C ASN A 371 -34.60 -16.58 -19.99
N ALA A 372 -33.89 -17.57 -20.52
CA ALA A 372 -33.93 -18.94 -19.99
C ALA A 372 -33.56 -18.97 -18.50
N GLY A 373 -34.52 -19.37 -17.65
CA GLY A 373 -34.35 -19.42 -16.20
C GLY A 373 -34.52 -18.09 -15.47
N GLY A 374 -34.87 -17.01 -16.17
CA GLY A 374 -35.21 -15.71 -15.59
C GLY A 374 -36.72 -15.52 -15.36
N GLU A 375 -37.07 -14.44 -14.66
CA GLU A 375 -38.45 -14.02 -14.39
C GLU A 375 -38.74 -12.68 -15.07
N LEU A 376 -40.02 -12.31 -15.18
CA LEU A 376 -40.41 -10.97 -15.63
C LEU A 376 -40.22 -9.97 -14.49
N HIS A 377 -39.73 -8.77 -14.81
CA HIS A 377 -39.55 -7.69 -13.85
C HIS A 377 -40.68 -6.66 -13.97
N LEU A 378 -41.15 -6.16 -12.83
CA LEU A 378 -42.22 -5.17 -12.74
C LEU A 378 -41.75 -3.83 -13.30
N ASP A 379 -42.68 -3.04 -13.87
CA ASP A 379 -42.44 -1.72 -14.45
C ASP A 379 -41.52 -1.66 -15.68
N ASP A 380 -41.03 -2.81 -16.15
CA ASP A 380 -40.36 -2.91 -17.44
C ASP A 380 -41.25 -2.37 -18.55
N PHE A 381 -40.69 -1.52 -19.41
CA PHE A 381 -41.40 -0.97 -20.56
C PHE A 381 -40.58 -1.00 -21.86
N TRP A 382 -41.31 -1.02 -22.98
CA TRP A 382 -40.77 -0.97 -24.34
C TRP A 382 -41.50 0.08 -25.18
N CYS A 383 -40.77 0.73 -26.07
CA CYS A 383 -41.30 1.69 -27.03
C CYS A 383 -41.24 1.13 -28.46
N ILE A 384 -42.36 1.16 -29.18
CA ILE A 384 -42.52 0.54 -30.49
C ILE A 384 -43.01 1.60 -31.50
N GLY A 385 -42.10 2.08 -32.35
CA GLY A 385 -42.46 3.04 -33.39
C GLY A 385 -43.16 2.35 -34.56
N VAL A 386 -44.37 2.78 -34.91
CA VAL A 386 -45.18 2.24 -36.01
C VAL A 386 -45.67 3.35 -36.94
N ARG A 387 -45.81 3.04 -38.23
CA ARG A 387 -46.10 4.03 -39.27
C ARG A 387 -47.09 3.47 -40.31
N PRO A 388 -48.15 4.20 -40.72
CA PRO A 388 -49.12 3.72 -41.70
C PRO A 388 -48.53 3.52 -43.10
N SER A 389 -47.52 4.32 -43.46
CA SER A 389 -46.83 4.25 -44.76
C SER A 389 -45.90 3.04 -44.89
N THR A 390 -45.54 2.41 -43.78
CA THR A 390 -44.72 1.19 -43.72
C THR A 390 -45.35 0.21 -42.72
N PRO A 391 -46.54 -0.34 -43.01
CA PRO A 391 -47.37 -1.00 -42.00
C PRO A 391 -46.74 -2.28 -41.46
N THR A 392 -45.83 -2.93 -42.19
CA THR A 392 -45.14 -4.16 -41.76
C THR A 392 -43.77 -3.91 -41.13
N ALA A 393 -43.40 -2.65 -40.90
CA ALA A 393 -42.15 -2.25 -40.26
C ALA A 393 -42.38 -1.65 -38.88
N VAL A 394 -41.43 -1.90 -37.97
CA VAL A 394 -41.35 -1.24 -36.66
C VAL A 394 -40.00 -0.57 -36.47
N TYR A 395 -39.96 0.42 -35.58
CA TYR A 395 -38.76 1.17 -35.25
C TYR A 395 -38.48 1.06 -33.75
N PRO A 396 -37.36 0.44 -33.35
CA PRO A 396 -36.30 -0.14 -34.19
C PRO A 396 -36.67 -1.51 -34.77
N ALA A 397 -36.24 -1.79 -36.02
CA ALA A 397 -36.57 -3.03 -36.75
C ALA A 397 -36.10 -4.33 -36.08
N ARG A 398 -35.25 -4.26 -35.06
CA ARG A 398 -34.80 -5.41 -34.26
C ARG A 398 -35.92 -6.06 -33.46
N LEU A 399 -36.98 -5.30 -33.13
CA LEU A 399 -38.15 -5.80 -32.42
C LEU A 399 -38.93 -6.88 -33.18
N LEU A 400 -38.81 -6.96 -34.52
CA LEU A 400 -39.43 -8.02 -35.34
C LEU A 400 -38.56 -9.28 -35.49
N ARG A 401 -37.25 -9.19 -35.17
CA ARG A 401 -36.29 -10.27 -35.49
C ARG A 401 -36.01 -11.17 -34.32
N THR A 402 -35.84 -10.59 -33.14
CA THR A 402 -35.42 -11.31 -31.93
C THR A 402 -36.00 -10.60 -30.70
N PRO A 403 -36.39 -11.33 -29.64
CA PRO A 403 -36.87 -10.71 -28.40
C PRO A 403 -35.85 -9.70 -27.84
N GLN A 404 -36.26 -8.47 -27.56
CA GLN A 404 -35.40 -7.36 -27.10
C GLN A 404 -35.59 -7.06 -25.61
N PRO A 405 -34.55 -6.65 -24.86
CA PRO A 405 -34.69 -6.17 -23.48
C PRO A 405 -35.55 -4.90 -23.40
N PRO A 406 -36.09 -4.55 -22.22
CA PRO A 406 -36.84 -3.30 -22.02
C PRO A 406 -35.97 -2.07 -22.22
N ASP A 407 -36.60 -0.96 -22.59
CA ASP A 407 -35.96 0.35 -22.73
C ASP A 407 -35.75 1.02 -21.35
N GLY A 408 -36.50 0.61 -20.33
CA GLY A 408 -36.30 1.00 -18.93
C GLY A 408 -37.25 0.28 -17.97
N PRO A 409 -37.20 0.60 -16.66
CA PRO A 409 -36.31 1.58 -16.03
C PRO A 409 -34.86 1.11 -15.99
N ARG A 410 -33.92 2.05 -16.18
CA ARG A 410 -32.49 1.74 -16.11
C ARG A 410 -31.99 1.99 -14.70
N GLN A 411 -31.35 0.98 -14.11
CA GLN A 411 -30.94 0.99 -12.71
C GLN A 411 -29.50 0.50 -12.54
N TRP A 412 -28.82 1.07 -11.55
CA TRP A 412 -27.49 0.67 -11.11
C TRP A 412 -27.43 0.61 -9.60
N VAL A 413 -26.54 -0.21 -9.06
CA VAL A 413 -26.44 -0.41 -7.61
C VAL A 413 -25.01 -0.42 -7.12
N ALA A 414 -24.75 0.28 -6.01
CA ALA A 414 -23.48 0.23 -5.30
C ALA A 414 -23.69 -0.20 -3.85
N PRO A 415 -22.94 -1.20 -3.34
CA PRO A 415 -22.98 -1.52 -1.93
C PRO A 415 -22.29 -0.39 -1.14
N LEU A 416 -22.89 0.03 -0.02
CA LEU A 416 -22.34 1.05 0.87
C LEU A 416 -21.74 0.44 2.14
N ALA A 417 -22.47 -0.45 2.81
CA ALA A 417 -21.98 -1.08 4.04
C ALA A 417 -22.76 -2.36 4.40
N VAL A 418 -22.12 -3.23 5.18
CA VAL A 418 -22.82 -4.25 5.99
C VAL A 418 -22.82 -3.78 7.44
N ILE A 419 -24.00 -3.73 8.05
CA ILE A 419 -24.21 -3.16 9.37
C ILE A 419 -24.88 -4.16 10.32
N GLU A 420 -24.67 -3.98 11.63
CA GLU A 420 -25.34 -4.73 12.69
C GLU A 420 -25.80 -3.77 13.78
N TRP A 421 -27.11 -3.78 14.06
CA TRP A 421 -27.66 -2.99 15.16
C TRP A 421 -27.36 -3.67 16.50
N ARG A 422 -26.65 -2.99 17.40
CA ARG A 422 -26.39 -3.44 18.78
C ARG A 422 -27.46 -2.98 19.77
N GLY A 423 -28.10 -1.86 19.46
CA GLY A 423 -29.15 -1.24 20.27
C GLY A 423 -29.70 0.00 19.58
N ARG A 424 -30.61 0.72 20.26
CA ARG A 424 -31.09 2.02 19.78
C ARG A 424 -29.92 3.01 19.73
N ASN A 425 -29.75 3.69 18.59
CA ASN A 425 -28.66 4.60 18.27
C ASN A 425 -27.25 3.94 18.21
N GLU A 426 -27.15 2.61 18.28
CA GLU A 426 -25.87 1.91 18.33
C GLU A 426 -25.76 0.97 17.12
N LEU A 427 -24.98 1.42 16.13
CA LEU A 427 -24.75 0.75 14.85
C LEU A 427 -23.28 0.35 14.74
N ASP A 428 -23.02 -0.95 14.57
CA ASP A 428 -21.71 -1.44 14.13
C ASP A 428 -21.70 -1.49 12.61
N VAL A 429 -20.78 -0.78 11.97
CA VAL A 429 -20.44 -1.03 10.55
C VAL A 429 -19.49 -2.24 10.54
N LEU A 430 -20.00 -3.41 10.15
CA LEU A 430 -19.25 -4.65 10.10
C LEU A 430 -18.20 -4.64 8.98
N GLU A 431 -18.56 -4.08 7.83
CA GLU A 431 -17.67 -3.84 6.69
C GLU A 431 -18.16 -2.62 5.90
N ASP A 432 -17.25 -1.71 5.56
CA ASP A 432 -17.50 -0.62 4.61
C ASP A 432 -17.33 -1.17 3.19
N CYS A 433 -18.38 -1.11 2.39
CA CYS A 433 -18.40 -1.68 1.04
C CYS A 433 -18.02 -0.66 -0.05
N ARG A 434 -17.79 0.60 0.33
CA ARG A 434 -17.40 1.65 -0.61
C ARG A 434 -15.97 1.40 -1.07
N ASN A 435 -15.71 1.66 -2.35
CA ASN A 435 -14.36 1.59 -2.91
C ASN A 435 -13.79 3.01 -2.97
N PRO A 436 -12.94 3.42 -2.01
CA PRO A 436 -12.25 4.70 -2.13
C PRO A 436 -11.26 4.63 -3.30
N PHE A 437 -11.19 5.69 -4.10
CA PHE A 437 -10.15 5.86 -5.11
C PHE A 437 -9.54 7.24 -5.01
N GLN A 438 -8.25 7.33 -5.33
CA GLN A 438 -7.58 8.62 -5.45
C GLN A 438 -7.68 9.13 -6.90
N PRO A 439 -7.79 10.45 -7.11
CA PRO A 439 -7.65 11.04 -8.43
C PRO A 439 -6.36 10.54 -9.12
N LEU A 440 -6.39 10.37 -10.46
CA LEU A 440 -5.22 9.95 -11.24
C LEU A 440 -3.97 10.83 -11.00
N THR A 441 -4.17 12.09 -10.64
CA THR A 441 -3.09 13.05 -10.31
C THR A 441 -2.47 12.82 -8.92
N GLU A 442 -3.10 12.00 -8.09
CA GLU A 442 -2.71 11.70 -6.70
C GLU A 442 -2.25 10.25 -6.54
N LEU A 443 -2.26 9.44 -7.61
CA LEU A 443 -1.70 8.08 -7.59
C LEU A 443 -0.17 8.13 -7.49
N ASP A 444 0.36 7.97 -6.29
CA ASP A 444 1.78 7.71 -6.06
C ASP A 444 2.11 6.22 -6.35
N ASP A 445 3.29 5.95 -6.94
CA ASP A 445 3.80 4.64 -7.45
C ASP A 445 4.02 3.54 -6.37
N SER A 446 3.16 3.48 -5.37
CA SER A 446 3.43 2.93 -4.06
C SER A 446 2.41 1.81 -3.76
N GLY A 447 2.61 0.66 -4.41
CA GLY A 447 1.73 -0.53 -4.38
C GLY A 447 1.09 -0.85 -3.01
N CYS A 448 -0.22 -1.10 -3.06
CA CYS A 448 -1.19 -1.27 -1.98
C CYS A 448 -0.61 -1.68 -0.61
N CYS A 449 -0.81 -0.81 0.38
CA CYS A 449 -0.57 -1.09 1.79
C CYS A 449 -1.45 -2.25 2.26
N THR A 450 -0.87 -3.28 2.88
CA THR A 450 -1.64 -4.35 3.55
C THR A 450 -2.25 -3.85 4.84
N ILE A 451 -1.49 -3.04 5.60
CA ILE A 451 -1.99 -2.32 6.77
C ILE A 451 -1.43 -0.91 6.78
N GLU A 452 -2.29 0.04 7.14
CA GLU A 452 -1.88 1.41 7.46
C GLU A 452 -1.77 1.61 8.97
N VAL A 453 -0.74 2.32 9.39
CA VAL A 453 -0.49 2.65 10.80
C VAL A 453 -0.32 4.14 10.94
N ARG A 454 -1.02 4.73 11.91
CA ARG A 454 -0.98 6.15 12.28
C ARG A 454 -0.23 6.33 13.60
N PRO A 455 0.24 7.54 13.93
CA PRO A 455 0.93 7.83 15.20
C PRO A 455 0.21 7.30 16.45
N SER A 456 -1.13 7.37 16.48
CA SER A 456 -1.95 6.86 17.59
C SER A 456 -1.76 5.37 17.86
N HIS A 457 -1.32 4.57 16.89
CA HIS A 457 -1.08 3.14 17.06
C HIS A 457 0.25 2.83 17.79
N ALA A 458 1.13 3.81 18.00
CA ALA A 458 2.35 3.63 18.78
C ALA A 458 2.07 3.33 20.28
N ALA A 459 0.85 3.64 20.74
CA ALA A 459 0.43 3.42 22.11
C ALA A 459 0.25 1.92 22.47
N ASP A 460 0.71 1.57 23.67
CA ASP A 460 0.48 0.29 24.37
C ASP A 460 0.63 -0.96 23.47
N GLY A 461 1.57 -0.88 22.51
CA GLY A 461 1.86 -1.80 21.40
C GLY A 461 0.66 -2.41 20.67
N THR A 462 -0.31 -1.54 20.44
CA THR A 462 -1.30 -1.65 19.36
C THR A 462 -0.59 -1.83 18.01
N LEU A 463 0.52 -1.12 17.76
CA LEU A 463 1.34 -1.26 16.56
C LEU A 463 1.83 -2.70 16.36
N GLN A 464 2.45 -3.28 17.39
CA GLN A 464 2.88 -4.68 17.35
C GLN A 464 1.70 -5.62 17.10
N ALA A 465 0.60 -5.45 17.83
CA ALA A 465 -0.58 -6.32 17.68
C ALA A 465 -1.21 -6.26 16.28
N ARG A 466 -1.17 -5.10 15.62
CA ARG A 466 -1.63 -4.94 14.23
C ARG A 466 -0.72 -5.68 13.25
N ILE A 467 0.60 -5.56 13.41
CA ILE A 467 1.58 -6.28 12.59
C ILE A 467 1.42 -7.79 12.81
N ASP A 468 1.35 -8.23 14.07
CA ASP A 468 1.13 -9.62 14.46
C ASP A 468 -0.15 -10.22 13.85
N ARG A 469 -1.24 -9.44 13.82
CA ARG A 469 -2.52 -9.84 13.21
C ARG A 469 -2.41 -9.94 11.69
N ALA A 470 -1.74 -8.99 11.04
CA ALA A 470 -1.55 -9.01 9.59
C ALA A 470 -0.70 -10.20 9.14
N VAL A 471 0.20 -10.69 10.01
CA VAL A 471 1.00 -11.88 9.74
C VAL A 471 0.40 -13.17 10.34
N ALA A 472 -0.82 -13.14 10.87
CA ALA A 472 -1.44 -14.32 11.45
C ALA A 472 -2.03 -15.24 10.36
N GLY A 473 -1.75 -16.55 10.43
CA GLY A 473 -2.37 -17.56 9.56
C GLY A 473 -1.75 -17.72 8.16
N ARG A 474 -0.73 -16.92 7.82
CA ARG A 474 0.02 -17.00 6.56
C ARG A 474 1.11 -18.07 6.59
N ARG A 475 1.51 -18.47 5.39
CA ARG A 475 2.62 -19.39 5.13
C ARG A 475 3.86 -18.60 4.73
N VAL A 476 4.90 -18.63 5.56
CA VAL A 476 6.14 -17.84 5.35
C VAL A 476 6.88 -18.27 4.07
N ASP A 477 6.63 -19.49 3.57
CA ASP A 477 7.16 -20.06 2.34
C ASP A 477 6.51 -19.50 1.04
N GLU A 478 5.37 -18.83 1.12
CA GLU A 478 4.63 -18.34 -0.06
C GLU A 478 4.89 -16.84 -0.33
N ARG A 479 5.55 -16.52 -1.46
CA ARG A 479 5.90 -15.13 -1.82
C ARG A 479 4.70 -14.20 -2.09
N GLY A 480 3.51 -14.77 -2.32
CA GLY A 480 2.27 -14.02 -2.57
C GLY A 480 1.71 -13.33 -1.32
N ASP A 481 2.08 -13.78 -0.13
CA ASP A 481 1.56 -13.28 1.16
C ASP A 481 2.47 -12.21 1.78
N ARG A 482 3.07 -11.33 0.95
CA ARG A 482 3.89 -10.21 1.46
C ARG A 482 3.00 -9.22 2.19
N VAL A 483 3.39 -8.86 3.41
CA VAL A 483 2.71 -7.84 4.19
C VAL A 483 3.47 -6.52 4.05
N THR A 484 2.78 -5.48 3.59
CA THR A 484 3.29 -4.11 3.52
C THR A 484 2.61 -3.25 4.57
N VAL A 485 3.39 -2.74 5.51
CA VAL A 485 2.99 -1.84 6.59
C VAL A 485 3.34 -0.42 6.17
N CYS A 486 2.33 0.41 5.96
CA CYS A 486 2.51 1.82 5.60
C CYS A 486 2.32 2.72 6.80
N PHE A 487 3.38 3.44 7.16
CA PHE A 487 3.34 4.45 8.20
C PHE A 487 2.84 5.75 7.57
N ALA A 488 1.70 6.22 8.07
CA ALA A 488 1.24 7.58 7.79
C ALA A 488 2.28 8.60 8.32
N PRO A 489 2.28 9.83 7.78
CA PRO A 489 3.17 10.87 8.27
C PRO A 489 2.90 11.20 9.74
N GLY A 490 3.97 11.50 10.50
CA GLY A 490 3.87 11.91 11.90
C GLY A 490 4.83 11.22 12.85
N ARG A 491 4.73 11.56 14.14
CA ARG A 491 5.65 11.13 15.20
C ARG A 491 5.07 9.97 16.02
N TYR A 492 5.71 8.81 15.97
CA TYR A 492 5.29 7.56 16.62
C TYR A 492 6.05 7.37 17.93
N GLU A 493 5.41 7.72 19.05
CA GLU A 493 5.98 7.56 20.39
C GLU A 493 5.84 6.12 20.89
N LEU A 494 6.84 5.29 20.59
CA LEU A 494 6.86 3.89 20.96
C LEU A 494 6.98 3.73 22.47
N GLN A 495 6.13 2.87 23.04
CA GLN A 495 6.18 2.50 24.46
C GLN A 495 6.89 1.18 24.76
N ARG A 496 7.14 0.40 23.70
CA ARG A 496 7.90 -0.85 23.67
C ARG A 496 8.53 -1.01 22.28
N PRO A 497 9.66 -1.74 22.15
CA PRO A 497 10.27 -1.98 20.85
C PRO A 497 9.36 -2.80 19.93
N LEU A 498 9.51 -2.59 18.63
CA LEU A 498 8.89 -3.45 17.61
C LEU A 498 9.73 -4.73 17.48
N ILE A 499 9.11 -5.89 17.69
CA ILE A 499 9.78 -7.19 17.67
C ILE A 499 9.28 -7.99 16.48
N LEU A 500 10.19 -8.30 15.55
CA LEU A 500 9.94 -9.07 14.34
C LEU A 500 10.73 -10.38 14.42
N THR A 501 10.05 -11.47 14.76
CA THR A 501 10.59 -12.85 14.71
C THR A 501 10.37 -13.51 13.34
N GLU A 502 10.80 -14.77 13.18
CA GLU A 502 10.61 -15.61 11.97
C GLU A 502 9.21 -15.51 11.31
N ARG A 503 8.14 -15.43 12.12
CA ARG A 503 6.76 -15.29 11.62
C ARG A 503 6.49 -14.01 10.82
N HIS A 504 7.37 -13.01 10.95
CA HIS A 504 7.27 -11.71 10.27
C HIS A 504 8.23 -11.61 9.06
N SER A 505 8.73 -12.74 8.56
CA SER A 505 9.48 -12.77 7.30
C SER A 505 8.61 -12.31 6.12
N ASN A 506 9.20 -11.89 5.00
CA ASN A 506 8.51 -11.27 3.85
C ASN A 506 7.63 -10.07 4.26
N LEU A 507 8.18 -9.13 5.01
CA LEU A 507 7.51 -7.94 5.53
C LEU A 507 8.17 -6.67 5.00
N THR A 508 7.39 -5.67 4.61
CA THR A 508 7.90 -4.33 4.27
C THR A 508 7.31 -3.30 5.22
N LEU A 509 8.16 -2.62 5.99
CA LEU A 509 7.84 -1.41 6.73
C LEU A 509 8.22 -0.21 5.85
N ARG A 510 7.25 0.63 5.49
CA ARG A 510 7.51 1.79 4.64
C ARG A 510 6.74 3.03 5.05
N ASN A 511 7.30 4.18 4.72
CA ASN A 511 6.59 5.45 4.66
C ASN A 511 6.77 6.05 3.25
N GLY A 512 5.81 6.87 2.83
CA GLY A 512 5.81 7.54 1.52
C GLY A 512 6.66 8.82 1.52
N ASN A 513 6.14 9.90 0.95
CA ASN A 513 6.92 11.13 0.69
C ASN A 513 7.05 12.08 1.90
N GLU A 514 6.41 11.79 3.04
CA GLU A 514 6.37 12.66 4.23
C GLU A 514 6.76 11.92 5.50
N ALA A 515 7.64 12.50 6.33
CA ALA A 515 8.35 11.80 7.40
C ALA A 515 7.46 11.07 8.43
N ALA A 516 7.66 9.76 8.57
CA ALA A 516 7.25 8.98 9.74
C ALA A 516 8.43 8.85 10.73
N VAL A 517 8.34 9.57 11.85
CA VAL A 517 9.40 9.65 12.87
C VAL A 517 9.11 8.66 13.99
N LEU A 518 9.90 7.60 14.09
CA LEU A 518 9.91 6.70 15.23
C LEU A 518 10.72 7.33 16.36
N THR A 519 10.13 7.37 17.55
CA THR A 519 10.75 7.89 18.77
C THR A 519 10.28 7.08 19.97
N VAL A 520 10.82 7.33 21.17
CA VAL A 520 10.40 6.64 22.39
C VAL A 520 9.61 7.59 23.27
N ARG A 521 8.51 7.09 23.85
CA ARG A 521 7.71 7.84 24.82
C ARG A 521 8.51 8.05 26.10
N GLU A 522 8.51 9.29 26.59
CA GLU A 522 9.18 9.66 27.83
C GLU A 522 8.77 8.73 29.01
N GLY A 523 9.76 8.23 29.74
CA GLY A 523 9.57 7.30 30.86
C GLY A 523 9.43 5.82 30.48
N ARG A 524 9.59 5.47 29.19
CA ARG A 524 9.53 4.08 28.68
C ARG A 524 10.85 3.58 28.10
N GLU A 525 11.93 4.35 28.22
CA GLU A 525 13.23 4.14 27.58
C GLU A 525 13.89 2.80 27.98
N GLU A 526 13.69 2.35 29.23
CA GLU A 526 14.29 1.10 29.73
C GLU A 526 13.97 -0.14 28.89
N ALA A 527 12.82 -0.16 28.21
CA ALA A 527 12.38 -1.29 27.37
C ALA A 527 13.17 -1.40 26.04
N PHE A 528 13.90 -0.37 25.65
CA PHE A 528 14.51 -0.24 24.32
C PHE A 528 16.00 -0.58 24.31
N GLY A 529 16.53 -1.23 25.36
CA GLY A 529 17.95 -1.54 25.48
C GLY A 529 18.50 -2.38 24.32
N HIS A 530 17.65 -3.12 23.60
CA HIS A 530 18.05 -3.86 22.40
C HIS A 530 17.72 -3.16 21.08
N GLY A 531 17.21 -1.92 21.09
CA GLY A 531 16.88 -1.14 19.91
C GLY A 531 15.40 -0.83 19.78
N MET A 532 15.05 0.09 18.87
CA MET A 532 13.67 0.49 18.57
C MET A 532 12.94 -0.57 17.74
N VAL A 533 13.65 -1.20 16.81
CA VAL A 533 13.16 -2.32 16.01
C VAL A 533 14.13 -3.49 16.17
N ILE A 534 13.62 -4.65 16.55
CA ILE A 534 14.40 -5.86 16.82
C ILE A 534 13.93 -6.95 15.87
N LEU A 535 14.83 -7.44 15.02
CA LEU A 535 14.61 -8.54 14.09
C LEU A 535 15.40 -9.76 14.57
N ALA A 536 14.73 -10.92 14.67
CA ALA A 536 15.35 -12.17 15.07
C ALA A 536 14.84 -13.32 14.20
N ASP A 537 15.74 -13.91 13.42
CA ASP A 537 15.44 -14.99 12.46
C ASP A 537 14.33 -14.60 11.46
N ALA A 538 14.15 -13.30 11.19
CA ALA A 538 13.18 -12.76 10.23
C ALA A 538 13.88 -12.47 8.89
N ASP A 539 13.45 -13.18 7.85
CA ASP A 539 14.06 -13.13 6.52
C ASP A 539 13.21 -12.31 5.53
N ASN A 540 13.84 -11.74 4.50
CA ASN A 540 13.19 -10.94 3.46
C ASN A 540 12.37 -9.76 4.03
N VAL A 541 13.01 -8.96 4.90
CA VAL A 541 12.38 -7.79 5.52
C VAL A 541 12.93 -6.51 4.87
N THR A 542 12.06 -5.55 4.61
CA THR A 542 12.46 -4.22 4.12
C THR A 542 12.00 -3.15 5.09
N ILE A 543 12.90 -2.22 5.46
CA ILE A 543 12.61 -1.03 6.23
C ILE A 543 12.96 0.18 5.36
N ALA A 544 11.96 1.00 5.02
CA ALA A 544 12.11 2.07 4.03
C ALA A 544 11.47 3.39 4.46
N GLY A 545 12.12 4.53 4.21
CA GLY A 545 11.51 5.85 4.37
C GLY A 545 11.26 6.28 5.83
N LEU A 546 11.83 5.59 6.82
CA LEU A 546 11.57 5.88 8.23
C LEU A 546 12.67 6.77 8.84
N GLU A 547 12.26 7.68 9.71
CA GLU A 547 13.16 8.46 10.56
C GLU A 547 13.21 7.86 11.97
N PHE A 548 14.40 7.70 12.53
CA PHE A 548 14.65 7.17 13.86
C PHE A 548 15.29 8.26 14.73
N GLU A 549 14.58 8.70 15.76
CA GLU A 549 15.14 9.47 16.88
C GLU A 549 15.61 8.50 17.95
N LEU A 550 16.92 8.20 17.98
CA LEU A 550 17.42 7.14 18.84
C LEU A 550 17.44 7.59 20.31
N PRO A 551 16.80 6.83 21.22
CA PRO A 551 16.76 7.14 22.65
C PRO A 551 18.11 6.85 23.32
N GLN A 552 18.34 7.43 24.49
CA GLN A 552 19.46 7.06 25.36
C GLN A 552 18.94 6.31 26.58
N ILE A 553 19.49 5.13 26.82
CA ILE A 553 19.00 4.19 27.82
C ILE A 553 20.14 3.80 28.75
N PRO A 554 19.99 3.82 30.09
CA PRO A 554 21.03 3.30 30.98
C PRO A 554 21.33 1.83 30.66
N ALA A 555 22.59 1.49 30.41
CA ALA A 555 22.97 0.12 30.11
C ALA A 555 22.91 -0.74 31.38
N VAL A 556 22.00 -1.72 31.41
CA VAL A 556 21.99 -2.76 32.45
C VAL A 556 22.77 -3.97 31.94
N LEU A 557 24.06 -3.79 31.68
CA LEU A 557 24.96 -4.89 31.31
C LEU A 557 25.42 -5.61 32.57
N ALA A 558 25.03 -6.89 32.71
CA ALA A 558 25.41 -7.70 33.86
C ALA A 558 26.92 -7.97 33.86
N ARG A 559 27.57 -7.82 35.03
CA ARG A 559 29.00 -8.10 35.21
C ARG A 559 29.31 -9.56 34.85
N VAL A 560 30.40 -9.73 34.10
CA VAL A 560 30.98 -11.03 33.78
C VAL A 560 31.71 -11.58 35.02
N SER A 561 31.25 -12.72 35.54
CA SER A 561 31.71 -13.28 36.83
C SER A 561 32.56 -14.55 36.73
N GLY A 562 32.65 -15.19 35.55
CA GLY A 562 33.30 -16.50 35.40
C GLY A 562 34.06 -16.70 34.08
N THR A 563 35.12 -17.51 34.13
CA THR A 563 35.98 -17.92 32.99
C THR A 563 35.92 -19.44 32.77
N THR A 564 34.72 -19.99 32.62
CA THR A 564 34.54 -21.44 32.42
C THR A 564 34.94 -21.87 31.00
N GLY A 565 35.77 -22.93 30.87
CA GLY A 565 36.15 -23.51 29.57
C GLY A 565 37.48 -23.02 28.97
N GLY A 566 38.22 -22.16 29.67
CA GLY A 566 39.62 -21.84 29.33
C GLY A 566 39.84 -20.96 28.09
N VAL A 567 38.81 -20.23 27.62
CA VAL A 567 38.92 -19.26 26.51
C VAL A 567 39.27 -17.85 27.02
N LEU A 568 38.54 -17.34 28.01
CA LEU A 568 38.79 -16.03 28.62
C LEU A 568 39.62 -16.18 29.90
N ASP A 569 40.60 -15.31 30.12
CA ASP A 569 41.35 -15.23 31.38
C ASP A 569 40.82 -14.14 32.32
N ARG A 570 41.39 -14.04 33.53
CA ARG A 570 40.96 -13.05 34.54
C ARG A 570 41.25 -11.61 34.11
N GLU A 571 42.25 -11.37 33.28
CA GLU A 571 42.61 -10.02 32.81
C GLU A 571 41.61 -9.55 31.74
N ALA A 572 41.24 -10.44 30.82
CA ALA A 572 40.20 -10.22 29.83
C ALA A 572 38.85 -9.91 30.48
N VAL A 573 38.43 -10.68 31.49
CA VAL A 573 37.17 -10.43 32.23
C VAL A 573 37.19 -9.06 32.94
N ARG A 574 38.33 -8.66 33.50
CA ARG A 574 38.47 -7.31 34.10
C ARG A 574 38.35 -6.22 33.05
N GLY A 575 38.99 -6.38 31.89
CA GLY A 575 38.88 -5.43 30.78
C GLY A 575 37.45 -5.30 30.25
N ILE A 576 36.75 -6.42 30.05
CA ILE A 576 35.34 -6.43 29.61
C ILE A 576 34.46 -5.67 30.61
N ASN A 577 34.56 -6.00 31.90
CA ASN A 577 33.76 -5.36 32.94
C ASN A 577 34.07 -3.86 33.08
N ALA A 578 35.29 -3.43 32.76
CA ALA A 578 35.67 -2.02 32.78
C ALA A 578 34.97 -1.24 31.66
N GLU A 579 34.87 -1.80 30.45
CA GLU A 579 34.21 -1.13 29.32
C GLU A 579 32.67 -1.10 29.44
N GLN A 580 32.08 -2.09 30.12
CA GLN A 580 30.63 -2.16 30.36
C GLN A 580 30.12 -1.20 31.45
N ALA A 581 31.00 -0.67 32.31
CA ALA A 581 30.59 0.14 33.45
C ALA A 581 30.11 1.55 33.03
N ASN A 582 29.03 2.05 33.66
CA ASN A 582 28.50 3.41 33.51
C ASN A 582 28.27 3.86 32.05
N ARG A 583 27.61 3.00 31.25
CA ARG A 583 27.31 3.23 29.83
C ARG A 583 25.83 3.50 29.61
N TRP A 584 25.54 4.24 28.56
CA TRP A 584 24.22 4.42 27.97
C TRP A 584 24.19 3.75 26.60
N VAL A 585 23.05 3.21 26.19
CA VAL A 585 22.86 2.54 24.90
C VAL A 585 21.85 3.32 24.06
N SER A 586 22.08 3.34 22.75
CA SER A 586 21.20 4.00 21.77
C SER A 586 21.18 3.20 20.47
N ILE A 587 20.21 2.31 20.28
CA ILE A 587 20.16 1.41 19.11
C ILE A 587 18.90 1.70 18.28
N GLY A 588 19.06 1.88 16.96
CA GLY A 588 17.94 2.02 16.04
C GLY A 588 17.32 0.66 15.70
N VAL A 589 18.02 -0.11 14.87
CA VAL A 589 17.60 -1.44 14.41
C VAL A 589 18.60 -2.50 14.91
N ARG A 590 18.11 -3.55 15.55
CA ARG A 590 18.91 -4.70 15.99
C ARG A 590 18.50 -5.92 15.19
N THR A 591 19.46 -6.61 14.58
CA THR A 591 19.19 -7.77 13.72
C THR A 591 19.98 -8.98 14.20
N ILE A 592 19.34 -10.15 14.20
CA ILE A 592 19.91 -11.40 14.70
C ILE A 592 19.55 -12.50 13.70
N ASN A 593 20.54 -13.06 13.01
CA ASN A 593 20.33 -14.12 12.01
C ASN A 593 19.26 -13.79 10.96
N CYS A 594 19.35 -12.64 10.30
CA CYS A 594 18.39 -12.24 9.27
C CYS A 594 19.02 -12.38 7.88
N ALA A 595 18.29 -12.96 6.93
CA ALA A 595 18.66 -13.01 5.53
C ALA A 595 17.79 -12.05 4.69
N VAL A 596 18.36 -11.46 3.64
CA VAL A 596 17.68 -10.56 2.70
C VAL A 596 17.00 -9.39 3.43
N LEU A 597 17.73 -8.73 4.33
CA LEU A 597 17.26 -7.53 5.01
C LEU A 597 17.70 -6.30 4.22
N ALA A 598 16.75 -5.46 3.82
CA ALA A 598 17.02 -4.17 3.21
C ALA A 598 16.62 -3.03 4.16
N VAL A 599 17.57 -2.14 4.46
CA VAL A 599 17.34 -0.87 5.14
C VAL A 599 17.66 0.23 4.15
N ARG A 600 16.64 0.96 3.70
CA ARG A 600 16.78 1.94 2.61
C ARG A 600 16.11 3.27 2.90
N ASP A 601 16.67 4.35 2.40
CA ASP A 601 16.07 5.70 2.49
C ASP A 601 15.61 6.06 3.93
N CYS A 602 16.33 5.60 4.95
CA CYS A 602 16.03 5.87 6.35
C CYS A 602 16.97 6.95 6.90
N LEU A 603 16.48 7.69 7.89
CA LEU A 603 17.26 8.70 8.62
C LEU A 603 17.45 8.27 10.07
N PHE A 604 18.68 8.09 10.51
CA PHE A 604 19.03 7.77 11.90
C PHE A 604 19.66 8.99 12.57
N ARG A 605 18.97 9.55 13.57
CA ARG A 605 19.46 10.68 14.37
C ARG A 605 19.93 10.21 15.73
N PHE A 606 21.24 10.34 15.98
CA PHE A 606 21.84 10.03 17.26
C PHE A 606 21.69 11.19 18.23
N THR A 607 21.12 10.91 19.40
CA THR A 607 21.10 11.86 20.52
C THR A 607 22.24 11.56 21.49
N VAL A 608 22.91 12.60 21.97
CA VAL A 608 23.82 12.55 23.13
C VAL A 608 23.36 13.62 24.11
N GLY A 609 23.04 13.21 25.34
CA GLY A 609 22.41 14.08 26.32
C GLY A 609 23.42 15.00 27.02
N PRO A 610 22.94 16.07 27.70
CA PRO A 610 23.79 16.91 28.53
C PRO A 610 24.36 16.16 29.75
N GLN A 611 25.49 16.64 30.28
CA GLN A 611 26.23 16.07 31.42
C GLN A 611 25.33 15.86 32.65
N GLN A 612 25.50 14.73 33.37
CA GLN A 612 24.77 14.46 34.61
C GLN A 612 25.53 15.04 35.82
N THR A 613 24.85 15.83 36.66
CA THR A 613 25.36 16.31 37.95
C THR A 613 25.04 15.31 39.06
N ASP A 614 26.03 14.57 39.54
CA ASP A 614 25.89 13.77 40.75
C ASP A 614 26.44 14.55 41.95
N ARG A 615 25.53 15.08 42.79
CA ARG A 615 25.77 15.85 44.04
C ARG A 615 26.22 17.31 43.88
N GLU A 616 25.81 18.12 44.85
CA GLU A 616 26.01 19.59 44.95
C GLU A 616 27.48 20.07 44.88
N ASP A 617 28.48 19.18 44.85
CA ASP A 617 29.92 19.54 44.86
C ASP A 617 30.84 18.71 43.92
N ALA A 618 30.32 18.01 42.88
CA ALA A 618 31.17 17.20 41.98
C ALA A 618 31.12 17.61 40.50
N GLN A 619 32.30 17.64 39.86
CA GLN A 619 32.51 17.89 38.43
C GLN A 619 31.53 17.14 37.53
N THR A 620 30.92 17.85 36.60
CA THR A 620 30.05 17.32 35.55
C THR A 620 30.84 16.40 34.60
N MET A 621 30.47 15.12 34.53
CA MET A 621 31.05 14.15 33.59
C MET A 621 30.06 13.86 32.44
N PRO A 622 30.51 13.83 31.15
CA PRO A 622 29.65 13.44 30.02
C PRO A 622 29.17 11.97 30.12
N ARG A 623 28.03 11.64 29.51
CA ARG A 623 27.52 10.26 29.48
C ARG A 623 28.28 9.44 28.42
N ASN A 624 28.81 8.28 28.79
CA ASN A 624 29.39 7.32 27.83
C ASN A 624 28.28 6.63 27.01
N VAL A 625 28.04 7.04 25.76
CA VAL A 625 27.00 6.43 24.90
C VAL A 625 27.61 5.38 23.96
N PHE A 626 27.03 4.18 23.90
CA PHE A 626 27.23 3.18 22.85
C PHE A 626 26.01 3.20 21.93
N GLY A 627 26.15 3.89 20.80
CA GLY A 627 25.08 4.14 19.85
C GLY A 627 25.31 3.40 18.54
N VAL A 628 24.29 2.71 18.03
CA VAL A 628 24.38 2.02 16.73
C VAL A 628 23.09 2.22 15.95
N GLY A 629 23.20 2.68 14.70
CA GLY A 629 22.06 2.83 13.80
C GLY A 629 21.45 1.48 13.46
N VAL A 630 22.24 0.61 12.84
CA VAL A 630 21.90 -0.78 12.55
C VAL A 630 22.95 -1.71 13.18
N PHE A 631 22.52 -2.50 14.18
CA PHE A 631 23.39 -3.41 14.93
C PHE A 631 23.04 -4.87 14.64
N SER A 632 23.87 -5.53 13.84
CA SER A 632 23.70 -6.93 13.48
C SER A 632 24.50 -7.89 14.36
N ALA A 633 23.97 -9.08 14.53
CA ALA A 633 24.64 -10.25 15.12
C ALA A 633 24.22 -11.51 14.35
N GLY A 634 25.11 -12.48 14.22
CA GLY A 634 24.79 -13.69 13.47
C GLY A 634 24.88 -13.52 11.96
N GLY A 635 24.10 -14.29 11.22
CA GLY A 635 24.03 -14.23 9.76
C GLY A 635 23.32 -12.98 9.24
N ALA A 636 23.93 -12.32 8.25
CA ALA A 636 23.41 -11.17 7.51
C ALA A 636 23.61 -11.39 5.99
N TRP A 637 23.08 -12.49 5.46
CA TRP A 637 23.17 -12.83 4.04
C TRP A 637 22.21 -11.96 3.21
N GLY A 638 22.63 -11.43 2.06
CA GLY A 638 21.77 -10.58 1.22
C GLY A 638 21.42 -9.24 1.88
N PHE A 639 22.26 -8.75 2.80
CA PHE A 639 22.00 -7.52 3.54
C PHE A 639 22.20 -6.28 2.65
N GLU A 640 21.22 -5.39 2.62
CA GLU A 640 21.29 -4.13 1.88
C GLU A 640 21.14 -2.95 2.83
N LEU A 641 22.12 -2.05 2.79
CA LEU A 641 22.08 -0.75 3.45
C LEU A 641 22.25 0.32 2.38
N THR A 642 21.14 0.91 1.92
CA THR A 642 21.15 1.82 0.76
C THR A 642 20.50 3.18 1.01
N ASP A 643 21.11 4.26 0.53
CA ASP A 643 20.51 5.60 0.52
C ASP A 643 20.07 6.12 1.92
N ASN A 644 20.70 5.62 3.00
CA ASN A 644 20.37 6.05 4.36
C ASN A 644 21.24 7.21 4.82
N ARG A 645 20.76 7.94 5.83
CA ARG A 645 21.49 9.04 6.47
C ARG A 645 21.66 8.77 7.95
N PHE A 646 22.89 8.78 8.44
CA PHE A 646 23.24 8.58 9.83
C PHE A 646 23.88 9.85 10.37
N LEU A 647 23.14 10.61 11.18
CA LEU A 647 23.50 11.95 11.59
C LEU A 647 23.63 12.07 13.10
N HIS A 648 24.73 12.64 13.55
CA HIS A 648 24.91 13.15 14.90
C HIS A 648 25.17 14.66 14.84
N ASP A 649 24.45 15.45 15.65
CA ASP A 649 24.62 16.91 15.73
C ASP A 649 25.70 17.26 16.77
N PRO A 650 26.87 17.79 16.36
CA PRO A 650 28.04 17.95 17.22
C PRO A 650 27.88 19.18 18.14
N THR A 651 27.15 19.02 19.24
CA THR A 651 27.06 20.05 20.28
C THR A 651 28.18 19.96 21.32
N VAL A 652 28.96 18.85 21.35
CA VAL A 652 30.07 18.63 22.27
C VAL A 652 31.23 17.90 21.56
N PRO A 653 32.48 18.42 21.58
CA PRO A 653 33.66 17.75 21.03
C PRO A 653 34.00 16.44 21.77
N LEU A 654 34.68 15.49 21.10
CA LEU A 654 35.11 14.23 21.71
C LEU A 654 36.32 14.52 22.62
N ALA A 655 36.10 14.73 23.91
CA ALA A 655 37.14 15.17 24.85
C ALA A 655 38.38 14.23 24.91
N GLU A 656 39.57 14.84 24.99
CA GLU A 656 40.90 14.18 24.99
C GLU A 656 41.13 13.19 26.15
N GLU A 657 40.54 13.44 27.33
CA GLU A 657 40.54 12.51 28.47
C GLU A 657 39.17 12.56 29.15
N GLY A 658 38.20 11.81 28.61
CA GLY A 658 36.83 11.77 29.10
C GLY A 658 35.96 10.72 28.39
N PRO A 659 34.73 10.48 28.87
CA PRO A 659 33.86 9.41 28.39
C PRO A 659 33.55 9.52 26.88
N PHE A 660 34.14 8.62 26.08
CA PHE A 660 34.06 8.59 24.62
C PHE A 660 32.70 8.03 24.17
N HIS A 661 31.93 8.82 23.41
CA HIS A 661 30.76 8.33 22.67
C HIS A 661 31.22 7.42 21.54
N LEU A 662 30.60 6.24 21.43
CA LEU A 662 30.85 5.26 20.40
C LEU A 662 29.59 5.18 19.54
N LEU A 663 29.49 6.04 18.54
CA LEU A 663 28.36 6.12 17.62
C LEU A 663 28.77 5.50 16.28
N VAL A 664 28.01 4.52 15.80
CA VAL A 664 28.31 3.82 14.55
C VAL A 664 27.06 3.69 13.69
N GLY A 665 27.20 3.94 12.39
CA GLY A 665 26.10 3.76 11.45
C GLY A 665 25.68 2.29 11.34
N TYR A 666 26.62 1.45 10.91
CA TYR A 666 26.44 -0.01 10.84
C TYR A 666 27.50 -0.76 11.63
N LEU A 667 27.06 -1.62 12.56
CA LEU A 667 27.93 -2.52 13.33
C LEU A 667 27.49 -3.97 13.13
N LEU A 668 28.42 -4.83 12.71
CA LEU A 668 28.25 -6.27 12.73
C LEU A 668 29.44 -6.91 13.43
N THR A 669 29.19 -7.68 14.49
CA THR A 669 30.22 -8.46 15.18
C THR A 669 29.72 -9.86 15.46
N GLN A 670 30.64 -10.78 15.74
CA GLN A 670 30.29 -11.97 16.52
C GLN A 670 29.74 -11.59 17.90
N THR A 671 29.00 -12.48 18.54
CA THR A 671 28.47 -12.28 19.91
C THR A 671 28.87 -13.43 20.83
N ALA A 672 29.52 -13.12 21.95
CA ALA A 672 29.85 -14.10 22.99
C ALA A 672 28.58 -14.46 23.80
N LEU A 673 28.40 -15.74 24.11
CA LEU A 673 27.20 -16.25 24.77
C LEU A 673 27.48 -16.71 26.21
N SER A 674 26.54 -16.44 27.12
CA SER A 674 26.59 -16.88 28.52
C SER A 674 26.10 -18.32 28.69
N ARG A 675 26.73 -19.09 29.60
CA ARG A 675 26.31 -20.48 29.94
C ARG A 675 25.22 -20.58 31.01
N SER A 676 24.95 -19.53 31.79
CA SER A 676 24.04 -19.57 32.94
C SER A 676 23.00 -18.45 32.94
N LYS A 677 21.75 -18.79 33.34
CA LYS A 677 20.70 -17.82 33.66
C LYS A 677 21.00 -17.17 35.02
N GLY A 678 21.21 -15.86 35.05
CA GLY A 678 21.36 -15.06 36.29
C GLY A 678 22.79 -14.62 36.64
N SER A 679 23.83 -15.24 36.09
CA SER A 679 25.21 -14.71 36.10
C SER A 679 25.81 -14.83 34.70
N VAL A 680 26.50 -13.79 34.22
CA VAL A 680 27.18 -13.82 32.92
C VAL A 680 28.50 -14.55 33.10
N SER A 681 28.49 -15.87 32.90
CA SER A 681 29.70 -16.65 32.73
C SER A 681 29.91 -16.85 31.23
N LEU A 682 30.76 -16.00 30.64
CA LEU A 682 31.14 -16.12 29.24
C LEU A 682 31.91 -17.44 29.08
N GLY A 683 31.31 -18.35 28.32
CA GLY A 683 31.84 -19.68 28.05
C GLY A 683 32.58 -19.76 26.72
N ALA A 684 32.82 -20.97 26.25
CA ALA A 684 33.33 -21.24 24.91
C ALA A 684 32.19 -21.39 23.90
N ALA A 685 31.25 -20.44 23.90
CA ALA A 685 30.10 -20.40 23.00
C ALA A 685 29.94 -18.99 22.41
N ARG A 686 29.66 -18.92 21.11
CA ARG A 686 29.45 -17.67 20.39
C ARG A 686 28.43 -17.82 19.27
N LEU A 687 27.87 -16.69 18.84
CA LEU A 687 27.19 -16.54 17.57
C LEU A 687 28.14 -15.85 16.57
N PRO A 688 28.65 -16.55 15.54
CA PRO A 688 29.51 -15.95 14.52
C PRO A 688 28.78 -14.89 13.71
N GLY A 689 29.43 -13.77 13.41
CA GLY A 689 28.93 -12.81 12.41
C GLY A 689 29.25 -13.31 11.00
N ILE A 690 28.29 -13.23 10.08
CA ILE A 690 28.49 -13.53 8.65
C ILE A 690 27.89 -12.39 7.84
N LEU A 691 28.66 -11.83 6.91
CA LEU A 691 28.21 -10.81 5.95
C LEU A 691 28.53 -11.30 4.54
N ASP A 692 27.51 -11.62 3.77
CA ASP A 692 27.67 -12.23 2.46
C ASP A 692 26.54 -11.79 1.52
N ASP A 693 26.83 -11.72 0.22
CA ASP A 693 26.02 -11.05 -0.80
C ASP A 693 25.47 -9.68 -0.35
N ALA A 694 26.31 -8.88 0.31
CA ALA A 694 25.88 -7.64 0.95
C ALA A 694 26.17 -6.39 0.12
N ILE A 695 25.32 -5.38 0.27
CA ILE A 695 25.40 -4.08 -0.40
C ILE A 695 25.38 -2.96 0.65
N ILE A 696 26.34 -2.04 0.56
CA ILE A 696 26.35 -0.78 1.32
C ILE A 696 26.54 0.36 0.33
N ALA A 697 25.48 1.07 -0.05
CA ALA A 697 25.57 2.04 -1.13
C ALA A 697 24.79 3.35 -0.91
N GLY A 698 25.30 4.47 -1.42
CA GLY A 698 24.55 5.74 -1.41
C GLY A 698 24.30 6.35 -0.02
N ASN A 699 24.92 5.82 1.06
CA ASN A 699 24.64 6.30 2.41
C ASN A 699 25.47 7.54 2.78
N GLU A 700 24.92 8.40 3.62
CA GLU A 700 25.59 9.52 4.26
C GLU A 700 25.84 9.22 5.75
N PHE A 701 27.09 9.31 6.20
CA PHE A 701 27.47 9.18 7.61
C PHE A 701 28.13 10.47 8.08
N ARG A 702 27.60 11.07 9.16
CA ARG A 702 28.10 12.34 9.68
C ARG A 702 28.17 12.41 11.20
N GLY A 703 29.31 12.84 11.72
CA GLY A 703 29.49 13.08 13.16
C GLY A 703 29.66 11.81 14.00
N LEU A 704 30.06 10.69 13.39
CA LEU A 704 30.08 9.37 14.05
C LEU A 704 31.50 8.96 14.46
N SER A 705 31.60 8.01 15.40
CA SER A 705 32.88 7.37 15.73
C SER A 705 33.38 6.47 14.61
N ALA A 706 32.47 5.79 13.90
CA ALA A 706 32.76 5.09 12.65
C ALA A 706 31.53 5.07 11.75
N ALA A 707 31.71 5.13 10.43
CA ALA A 707 30.60 4.92 9.50
C ALA A 707 30.13 3.47 9.53
N VAL A 708 31.06 2.55 9.29
CA VAL A 708 30.82 1.10 9.24
C VAL A 708 31.91 0.37 9.99
N ALA A 709 31.53 -0.58 10.85
CA ALA A 709 32.44 -1.49 11.50
C ALA A 709 31.92 -2.93 11.44
N VAL A 710 32.67 -3.81 10.77
CA VAL A 710 32.33 -5.22 10.57
C VAL A 710 33.48 -6.07 11.09
N ALA A 711 33.16 -7.02 11.97
CA ALA A 711 34.02 -8.08 12.45
C ALA A 711 33.29 -9.43 12.31
N ALA A 712 33.35 -9.99 11.11
CA ALA A 712 32.52 -11.12 10.66
C ALA A 712 33.25 -11.97 9.60
N ASP A 713 32.70 -13.13 9.26
CA ASP A 713 33.07 -13.83 8.04
C ASP A 713 32.53 -13.04 6.84
N ILE A 714 33.42 -12.48 6.01
CA ILE A 714 33.04 -11.60 4.90
C ILE A 714 33.14 -12.39 3.58
N GLY A 715 31.98 -12.57 2.93
CA GLY A 715 31.87 -13.14 1.60
C GLY A 715 31.85 -12.06 0.51
N ASP A 716 30.82 -12.08 -0.34
CA ASP A 716 30.61 -11.06 -1.37
C ASP A 716 30.09 -9.77 -0.74
N LEU A 717 30.80 -8.66 -0.94
CA LEU A 717 30.47 -7.35 -0.37
C LEU A 717 30.75 -6.25 -1.37
N ARG A 718 29.72 -5.44 -1.66
CA ARG A 718 29.81 -4.33 -2.61
C ARG A 718 29.48 -3.02 -1.90
N ILE A 719 30.43 -2.09 -1.90
CA ILE A 719 30.35 -0.81 -1.21
C ILE A 719 30.60 0.33 -2.19
N TRP A 720 29.60 1.16 -2.47
CA TRP A 720 29.79 2.25 -3.42
C TRP A 720 29.00 3.53 -3.18
N ASP A 721 29.50 4.64 -3.71
CA ASP A 721 28.85 5.95 -3.68
C ASP A 721 28.43 6.42 -2.27
N ASN A 722 29.11 5.94 -1.20
CA ASN A 722 28.87 6.41 0.16
C ASN A 722 29.68 7.67 0.47
N VAL A 723 29.15 8.51 1.37
CA VAL A 723 29.76 9.74 1.84
C VAL A 723 29.95 9.69 3.35
N VAL A 724 31.18 9.81 3.83
CA VAL A 724 31.53 9.90 5.25
C VAL A 724 32.19 11.25 5.50
N ARG A 725 31.65 12.02 6.45
CA ARG A 725 32.15 13.36 6.83
C ARG A 725 32.13 13.54 8.33
N ASP A 726 33.07 14.31 8.87
CA ASP A 726 33.09 14.65 10.30
C ASP A 726 33.05 13.41 11.23
N CYS A 727 33.54 12.27 10.74
CA CYS A 727 33.62 11.02 11.50
C CYS A 727 35.06 10.76 11.95
N TYR A 728 35.22 10.10 13.11
CA TYR A 728 36.54 9.62 13.56
C TYR A 728 37.08 8.50 12.65
N GLY A 729 36.23 7.55 12.26
CA GLY A 729 36.56 6.42 11.40
C GLY A 729 35.64 6.29 10.19
N GLY A 730 36.17 5.73 9.10
CA GLY A 730 35.40 5.44 7.89
C GLY A 730 34.85 4.02 7.88
N LEU A 731 35.36 3.20 6.97
CA LEU A 731 34.96 1.80 6.79
C LEU A 731 36.00 0.86 7.41
N TRP A 732 35.60 0.15 8.46
CA TRP A 732 36.43 -0.85 9.14
C TRP A 732 35.84 -2.25 8.91
N LEU A 733 36.51 -3.06 8.12
CA LEU A 733 36.05 -4.34 7.62
C LEU A 733 37.09 -5.40 7.96
N LEU A 734 36.79 -6.24 8.95
CA LEU A 734 37.73 -7.17 9.55
C LEU A 734 37.16 -8.58 9.46
N ASP A 735 37.80 -9.42 8.65
CA ASP A 735 37.44 -10.82 8.54
C ASP A 735 37.70 -11.55 9.87
N ALA A 736 36.74 -12.35 10.30
CA ALA A 736 36.75 -13.03 11.58
C ALA A 736 37.99 -13.92 11.79
N ALA A 737 38.50 -14.57 10.75
CA ALA A 737 39.68 -15.43 10.87
C ALA A 737 40.99 -14.62 10.97
N ALA A 738 41.04 -13.40 10.45
CA ALA A 738 42.19 -12.51 10.57
C ALA A 738 42.32 -11.87 11.98
N LEU A 739 41.21 -11.76 12.72
CA LEU A 739 41.20 -11.20 14.09
C LEU A 739 41.90 -12.08 15.15
N VAL A 740 42.26 -13.31 14.79
CA VAL A 740 42.75 -14.35 15.71
C VAL A 740 44.26 -14.54 15.63
N SER A 741 44.92 -13.99 14.62
CA SER A 741 46.37 -14.15 14.46
C SER A 741 47.11 -13.49 15.64
N ASP A 742 48.02 -14.22 16.28
CA ASP A 742 48.80 -13.73 17.43
C ASP A 742 49.80 -12.65 16.97
N ASP A 743 49.54 -11.39 17.34
CA ASP A 743 50.37 -10.18 17.13
C ASP A 743 51.87 -10.40 17.42
N ARG A 744 52.23 -11.41 18.22
CA ARG A 744 53.62 -11.68 18.62
C ARG A 744 54.40 -12.55 17.65
N ARG A 745 53.78 -13.39 16.80
CA ARG A 745 54.51 -14.40 16.01
C ARG A 745 54.94 -13.92 14.63
N LEU A 746 54.08 -13.16 13.96
CA LEU A 746 54.38 -12.44 12.72
C LEU A 746 55.33 -11.24 12.96
N SER A 747 55.79 -11.00 14.20
CA SER A 747 56.83 -10.02 14.53
C SER A 747 58.27 -10.54 14.36
N ALA A 748 58.45 -11.87 14.25
CA ALA A 748 59.76 -12.48 13.98
C ALA A 748 60.18 -12.36 12.50
N ALA A 749 59.23 -11.96 11.66
CA ALA A 749 59.25 -11.86 10.21
C ALA A 749 59.83 -10.53 9.69
N GLY A 750 61.10 -10.24 10.00
CA GLY A 750 61.88 -9.20 9.29
C GLY A 750 61.26 -7.79 9.24
N GLY A 751 61.32 -7.04 10.35
CA GLY A 751 61.47 -5.56 10.36
C GLY A 751 60.27 -4.68 9.96
N ILE A 752 59.33 -5.17 9.15
CA ILE A 752 58.05 -4.52 8.88
C ILE A 752 57.03 -5.15 9.81
N ALA A 753 57.18 -4.83 11.10
CA ALA A 753 56.22 -5.17 12.13
C ALA A 753 54.81 -4.91 11.60
N GLN A 754 54.02 -5.96 11.56
CA GLN A 754 52.65 -6.03 11.07
C GLN A 754 51.90 -4.71 11.27
N LEU A 755 51.11 -4.32 10.26
CA LEU A 755 49.98 -3.42 10.49
C LEU A 755 49.00 -4.10 11.46
N SER A 756 49.32 -4.14 12.75
CA SER A 756 48.41 -4.49 13.85
C SER A 756 47.43 -3.33 14.06
N ALA A 757 46.90 -2.81 12.94
CA ALA A 757 46.06 -1.63 12.86
C ALA A 757 44.84 -1.77 13.79
N PRO A 758 44.16 -2.94 13.89
CA PRO A 758 43.06 -3.10 14.82
C PRO A 758 43.46 -2.89 16.28
N THR A 759 44.61 -3.40 16.71
CA THR A 759 45.09 -3.29 18.11
C THR A 759 45.84 -1.99 18.39
N SER A 760 45.99 -1.12 17.38
CA SER A 760 46.62 0.20 17.50
C SER A 760 45.62 1.32 17.79
N ASP A 761 44.32 1.10 17.55
CA ASP A 761 43.26 2.11 17.67
C ASP A 761 42.31 1.76 18.82
N ALA A 762 42.31 2.55 19.90
CA ALA A 762 41.47 2.28 21.07
C ALA A 762 39.95 2.36 20.78
N VAL A 763 39.50 3.18 19.83
CA VAL A 763 38.08 3.35 19.50
C VAL A 763 37.55 2.09 18.83
N LEU A 764 38.27 1.59 17.82
CA LEU A 764 37.95 0.33 17.16
C LEU A 764 37.93 -0.84 18.15
N VAL A 765 38.96 -0.96 19.00
CA VAL A 765 39.01 -2.05 19.99
C VAL A 765 37.84 -2.00 20.97
N ARG A 766 37.48 -0.82 21.50
CA ARG A 766 36.32 -0.66 22.39
C ARG A 766 35.02 -1.03 21.70
N LEU A 767 34.83 -0.56 20.47
CA LEU A 767 33.64 -0.86 19.67
C LEU A 767 33.47 -2.37 19.48
N LEU A 768 34.54 -3.06 19.09
CA LEU A 768 34.53 -4.52 18.89
C LEU A 768 34.27 -5.26 20.20
N VAL A 769 34.97 -4.91 21.28
CA VAL A 769 34.78 -5.54 22.60
C VAL A 769 33.32 -5.38 23.05
N LEU A 770 32.77 -4.17 23.00
CA LEU A 770 31.39 -3.89 23.40
C LEU A 770 30.36 -4.60 22.51
N GLY A 771 30.54 -4.57 21.19
CA GLY A 771 29.68 -5.30 20.26
C GLY A 771 29.67 -6.80 20.54
N MET A 772 30.85 -7.39 20.78
CA MET A 772 31.01 -8.82 21.03
C MET A 772 30.41 -9.29 22.36
N VAL A 773 30.38 -8.45 23.39
CA VAL A 773 29.80 -8.81 24.69
C VAL A 773 28.37 -8.31 24.86
N TYR A 774 27.83 -7.61 23.86
CA TYR A 774 26.47 -7.10 23.95
C TYR A 774 25.48 -8.27 23.98
N PRO A 775 24.59 -8.35 24.98
CA PRO A 775 23.71 -9.50 25.13
C PRO A 775 22.76 -9.63 23.94
N LEU A 776 22.40 -10.88 23.62
CA LEU A 776 21.25 -11.13 22.76
C LEU A 776 19.96 -10.83 23.55
N PRO A 777 18.93 -10.25 22.92
CA PRO A 777 17.63 -10.07 23.53
C PRO A 777 17.04 -11.39 24.03
N SER A 778 16.40 -11.36 25.19
CA SER A 778 15.75 -12.52 25.80
C SER A 778 14.41 -12.80 25.13
N PHE A 779 14.40 -13.63 24.08
CA PHE A 779 13.17 -14.15 23.49
C PHE A 779 12.75 -15.46 24.18
N ALA A 780 11.48 -15.85 24.02
CA ALA A 780 10.95 -17.14 24.49
C ALA A 780 11.68 -18.34 23.88
N GLU A 781 12.28 -18.16 22.70
CA GLU A 781 13.15 -19.11 22.00
C GLU A 781 14.50 -18.44 21.76
N THR A 782 15.55 -18.93 22.40
CA THR A 782 16.91 -18.42 22.17
C THR A 782 17.34 -18.84 20.76
N PRO A 783 17.96 -17.97 19.94
CA PRO A 783 18.43 -18.35 18.61
C PRO A 783 19.36 -19.56 18.74
N SER A 784 18.91 -20.71 18.28
CA SER A 784 19.71 -21.95 18.26
C SER A 784 20.49 -22.09 16.95
N ARG A 785 20.06 -21.37 15.91
CA ARG A 785 20.66 -21.37 14.58
C ARG A 785 22.01 -20.63 14.60
N GLY A 786 23.05 -21.31 14.12
CA GLY A 786 24.38 -20.71 13.92
C GLY A 786 25.25 -20.59 15.17
N VAL A 787 24.79 -21.00 16.35
CA VAL A 787 25.63 -20.98 17.57
C VAL A 787 26.76 -22.02 17.46
N VAL A 788 27.99 -21.59 17.76
CA VAL A 788 29.17 -22.45 17.78
C VAL A 788 29.71 -22.53 19.20
N SER A 789 30.02 -23.74 19.66
CA SER A 789 30.66 -23.98 20.95
C SER A 789 31.67 -25.12 20.90
N ALA A 790 32.77 -25.02 21.66
CA ALA A 790 33.75 -26.09 21.79
C ALA A 790 34.34 -26.16 23.20
N GLU A 791 34.60 -27.37 23.72
CA GLU A 791 35.13 -27.56 25.08
C GLU A 791 36.19 -28.66 25.13
N GLY A 792 37.06 -28.61 26.15
CA GLY A 792 38.05 -29.66 26.42
C GLY A 792 39.05 -29.88 25.28
N GLU A 793 39.13 -31.13 24.79
CA GLU A 793 40.08 -31.55 23.75
C GLU A 793 39.82 -30.88 22.38
N THR A 794 38.57 -30.60 22.02
CA THR A 794 38.21 -29.98 20.73
C THR A 794 38.80 -28.57 20.59
N LEU A 795 38.73 -27.76 21.66
CA LEU A 795 39.32 -26.42 21.67
C LEU A 795 40.85 -26.47 21.53
N ALA A 796 41.50 -27.46 22.14
CA ALA A 796 42.95 -27.64 22.01
C ALA A 796 43.36 -28.03 20.58
N GLN A 797 42.57 -28.88 19.92
CA GLN A 797 42.79 -29.25 18.51
C GLN A 797 42.65 -28.03 17.58
N LEU A 798 41.59 -27.23 17.76
CA LEU A 798 41.35 -26.02 16.96
C LEU A 798 42.47 -24.98 17.14
N ARG A 799 42.98 -24.80 18.37
CA ARG A 799 44.15 -23.95 18.64
C ARG A 799 45.41 -24.42 17.90
N LYS A 800 45.64 -25.73 17.85
CA LYS A 800 46.80 -26.30 17.14
C LYS A 800 46.70 -26.05 15.63
N ALA A 801 45.54 -26.33 15.03
CA ALA A 801 45.29 -26.10 13.61
C ALA A 801 45.45 -24.61 13.22
N SER A 802 44.86 -23.70 14.02
CA SER A 802 45.02 -22.25 13.81
C SER A 802 46.47 -21.80 13.89
N ALA A 803 47.25 -22.32 14.86
CA ALA A 803 48.65 -21.94 15.03
C ALA A 803 49.55 -22.41 13.88
N GLU A 804 49.23 -23.55 13.27
CA GLU A 804 49.91 -24.07 12.08
C GLU A 804 49.61 -23.20 10.84
N ARG A 805 48.33 -22.85 10.64
CA ARG A 805 47.87 -21.92 9.61
C ARG A 805 48.54 -20.55 9.70
N ASP A 806 48.53 -19.94 10.89
CA ASP A 806 49.12 -18.61 11.12
C ASP A 806 50.63 -18.60 10.80
N ARG A 807 51.33 -19.72 11.04
CA ARG A 807 52.76 -19.88 10.70
C ARG A 807 52.98 -19.91 9.18
N LEU A 808 52.20 -20.69 8.45
CA LEU A 808 52.30 -20.78 6.98
C LEU A 808 52.03 -19.43 6.31
N ILE A 809 51.03 -18.69 6.81
CA ILE A 809 50.70 -17.34 6.35
C ILE A 809 51.88 -16.38 6.58
N ALA A 810 52.49 -16.42 7.77
CA ALA A 810 53.62 -15.57 8.12
C ALA A 810 54.82 -15.77 7.18
N ASP A 811 55.22 -17.03 6.97
CA ASP A 811 56.34 -17.39 6.09
C ASP A 811 56.12 -16.86 4.64
N ARG A 812 54.87 -16.81 4.17
CA ARG A 812 54.54 -16.31 2.83
C ARG A 812 54.56 -14.79 2.72
N PHE A 813 54.11 -14.07 3.76
CA PHE A 813 54.23 -12.61 3.79
C PHE A 813 55.69 -12.18 3.76
N GLU A 814 56.56 -12.85 4.53
CA GLU A 814 58.01 -12.62 4.49
C GLU A 814 58.60 -12.79 3.10
N ALA A 815 58.20 -13.84 2.38
CA ALA A 815 58.73 -14.14 1.05
C ALA A 815 58.37 -13.10 -0.03
N ARG A 816 57.29 -12.32 0.16
CA ARG A 816 56.76 -11.38 -0.85
C ARG A 816 57.06 -9.92 -0.59
N LEU A 817 57.46 -9.57 0.63
CA LEU A 817 58.00 -8.26 0.94
C LEU A 817 59.44 -8.21 0.40
N GLY A 818 59.69 -7.32 -0.55
CA GLY A 818 61.04 -7.16 -1.14
C GLY A 818 62.07 -6.81 -0.06
N LYS A 819 63.30 -7.32 -0.21
CA LYS A 819 64.44 -6.94 0.63
C LYS A 819 64.93 -5.53 0.25
N ASP A 820 64.19 -4.49 0.61
CA ASP A 820 64.67 -3.10 0.50
C ASP A 820 64.97 -2.50 1.88
N ASP A 821 66.25 -2.19 2.05
CA ASP A 821 66.94 -1.33 3.03
C ASP A 821 66.27 -1.06 4.38
N GLY A 822 66.49 -1.95 5.36
CA GLY A 822 66.77 -1.55 6.75
C GLY A 822 65.72 -0.72 7.51
N VAL A 823 64.50 -0.51 7.01
CA VAL A 823 63.49 0.31 7.70
C VAL A 823 62.79 -0.54 8.76
N THR A 824 63.38 -0.55 9.95
CA THR A 824 62.66 -0.93 11.17
C THR A 824 61.66 0.17 11.48
N VAL A 825 60.39 0.02 11.12
CA VAL A 825 59.33 0.95 11.57
C VAL A 825 59.12 0.68 13.06
N THR A 826 59.91 1.33 13.91
CA THR A 826 59.68 1.28 15.35
C THR A 826 58.41 2.06 15.65
N MET A 827 57.35 1.32 15.92
CA MET A 827 56.05 1.81 16.37
C MET A 827 56.23 2.67 17.63
N VAL A 828 56.34 3.98 17.47
CA VAL A 828 56.14 4.90 18.60
C VAL A 828 54.66 5.18 18.64
N ALA A 829 53.93 4.42 19.45
CA ALA A 829 52.57 4.78 19.83
C ALA A 829 52.60 6.23 20.31
N GLY A 830 51.87 7.11 19.64
CA GLY A 830 51.55 8.41 20.24
C GLY A 830 50.92 8.12 21.60
N ARG A 831 51.39 8.78 22.67
CA ARG A 831 51.05 8.50 24.08
C ARG A 831 49.54 8.52 24.41
N HIS A 832 48.66 8.88 23.48
CA HIS A 832 47.27 9.25 23.75
C HIS A 832 46.19 8.44 22.97
N THR A 833 46.52 7.47 22.09
CA THR A 833 45.50 6.68 21.33
C THR A 833 45.64 5.16 21.39
N ALA A 834 46.70 4.63 22.02
CA ALA A 834 46.89 3.18 22.13
C ALA A 834 45.92 2.54 23.13
N PRO A 835 45.34 1.35 22.84
CA PRO A 835 44.44 0.71 23.77
C PRO A 835 45.18 0.27 25.05
N SER A 836 44.49 0.33 26.18
CA SER A 836 45.06 -0.08 27.47
C SER A 836 45.38 -1.58 27.49
N LYS A 837 46.30 -2.02 28.36
CA LYS A 837 46.60 -3.47 28.52
C LYS A 837 45.35 -4.29 28.82
N GLN A 838 44.45 -3.76 29.64
CA GLN A 838 43.19 -4.43 30.00
C GLN A 838 42.22 -4.52 28.82
N LEU A 839 42.10 -3.46 28.04
CA LEU A 839 41.26 -3.43 26.83
C LEU A 839 41.79 -4.40 25.75
N LEU A 840 43.11 -4.47 25.58
CA LEU A 840 43.74 -5.45 24.68
C LEU A 840 43.54 -6.89 25.17
N ALA A 841 43.59 -7.13 26.48
CA ALA A 841 43.31 -8.45 27.05
C ALA A 841 41.85 -8.87 26.78
N ALA A 842 40.89 -7.95 26.96
CA ALA A 842 39.48 -8.18 26.64
C ALA A 842 39.29 -8.53 25.16
N TYR A 843 39.86 -7.72 24.26
CA TYR A 843 39.82 -7.96 22.82
C TYR A 843 40.39 -9.33 22.44
N ARG A 844 41.62 -9.64 22.86
CA ARG A 844 42.27 -10.93 22.57
C ARG A 844 41.46 -12.12 23.10
N GLY A 845 40.89 -11.99 24.29
CA GLY A 845 40.03 -13.02 24.85
C GLY A 845 38.76 -13.25 24.04
N LEU A 846 38.13 -12.20 23.52
CA LEU A 846 36.90 -12.31 22.73
C LEU A 846 37.17 -12.77 21.30
N THR A 847 38.25 -12.31 20.66
CA THR A 847 38.62 -12.78 19.33
C THR A 847 39.12 -14.22 19.35
N GLU A 848 39.59 -14.74 20.49
CA GLU A 848 39.89 -16.17 20.67
C GLU A 848 38.68 -17.06 20.41
N LEU A 849 37.46 -16.57 20.65
CA LEU A 849 36.23 -17.31 20.39
C LEU A 849 36.05 -17.63 18.89
N ASN A 850 36.67 -16.86 17.98
CA ASN A 850 36.67 -17.19 16.56
C ASN A 850 37.33 -18.54 16.28
N ARG A 851 38.29 -19.01 17.11
CA ARG A 851 38.91 -20.34 16.96
C ARG A 851 37.92 -21.50 17.15
N LEU A 852 36.73 -21.26 17.69
CA LEU A 852 35.72 -22.29 17.91
C LEU A 852 35.10 -22.84 16.61
N ASP A 853 35.19 -22.11 15.50
CA ASP A 853 34.54 -22.50 14.26
C ASP A 853 35.47 -23.35 13.38
N PRO A 854 35.19 -24.66 13.20
CA PRO A 854 36.01 -25.54 12.37
C PRO A 854 35.99 -25.15 10.88
N ARG A 855 35.00 -24.39 10.41
CA ARG A 855 34.96 -23.92 9.01
C ARG A 855 36.10 -22.94 8.71
N LEU A 856 36.48 -22.12 9.70
CA LEU A 856 37.63 -21.21 9.60
C LEU A 856 38.96 -21.98 9.49
N ALA A 857 39.02 -23.21 10.00
CA ALA A 857 40.18 -24.11 9.85
C ALA A 857 40.12 -24.97 8.56
N ALA A 858 38.93 -25.26 8.04
CA ALA A 858 38.72 -26.09 6.85
C ALA A 858 38.80 -25.33 5.51
N ARG A 859 38.66 -23.98 5.51
CA ARG A 859 38.74 -23.14 4.31
C ARG A 859 40.06 -23.27 3.53
N ASP A 860 41.14 -23.74 4.14
CA ASP A 860 42.44 -23.97 3.49
C ASP A 860 42.57 -25.37 2.83
N ALA A 861 41.70 -26.33 3.16
CA ALA A 861 41.80 -27.70 2.64
C ALA A 861 41.02 -27.92 1.32
N SER A 862 40.21 -26.94 0.91
CA SER A 862 39.31 -27.01 -0.24
C SER A 862 39.84 -26.14 -1.38
N VAL A 863 40.41 -26.79 -2.39
CA VAL A 863 40.95 -26.16 -3.63
C VAL A 863 39.86 -25.45 -4.45
N ASP A 864 38.57 -25.75 -4.22
CA ASP A 864 37.44 -25.27 -5.04
C ASP A 864 36.44 -24.33 -4.33
N ALA A 865 36.74 -23.84 -3.12
CA ALA A 865 35.80 -22.95 -2.41
C ALA A 865 35.94 -21.49 -2.93
N PRO A 866 34.88 -20.86 -3.47
CA PRO A 866 34.96 -19.50 -4.01
C PRO A 866 35.39 -18.51 -2.93
N SER A 867 36.45 -17.76 -3.21
CA SER A 867 36.89 -16.59 -2.45
C SER A 867 35.87 -15.46 -2.64
N GLY A 868 35.26 -14.97 -1.55
CA GLY A 868 34.37 -13.81 -1.63
C GLY A 868 35.04 -12.61 -2.31
N SER A 869 34.24 -11.79 -3.00
CA SER A 869 34.65 -10.58 -3.71
C SER A 869 34.25 -9.34 -2.92
N ILE A 870 35.22 -8.50 -2.58
CA ILE A 870 34.97 -7.23 -1.90
C ILE A 870 35.28 -6.07 -2.85
N ALA A 871 34.27 -5.27 -3.17
CA ALA A 871 34.40 -4.10 -4.03
C ALA A 871 34.10 -2.82 -3.26
N VAL A 872 35.06 -1.89 -3.22
CA VAL A 872 34.92 -0.56 -2.62
C VAL A 872 35.12 0.47 -3.73
N GLN A 873 34.05 1.13 -4.17
CA GLN A 873 34.06 1.95 -5.39
C GLN A 873 33.43 3.32 -5.20
N ARG A 874 34.05 4.38 -5.73
CA ARG A 874 33.45 5.74 -5.77
C ARG A 874 32.98 6.30 -4.42
N ASN A 875 33.55 5.85 -3.31
CA ASN A 875 33.21 6.37 -1.99
C ASN A 875 34.01 7.65 -1.68
N THR A 876 33.40 8.58 -0.96
CA THR A 876 34.07 9.77 -0.40
C THR A 876 34.13 9.63 1.11
N ILE A 877 35.32 9.32 1.64
CA ILE A 877 35.54 9.13 3.07
C ILE A 877 36.53 10.18 3.56
N ASP A 878 36.00 11.26 4.13
CA ASP A 878 36.79 12.33 4.72
C ASP A 878 36.63 12.28 6.25
N CYS A 879 37.51 11.55 6.93
CA CYS A 879 37.53 11.49 8.39
C CYS A 879 38.08 12.80 8.97
N ALA A 880 37.32 13.39 9.89
CA ALA A 880 37.68 14.59 10.63
C ALA A 880 36.97 14.57 11.99
N THR A 881 37.59 15.10 13.03
CA THR A 881 36.92 15.38 14.31
C THR A 881 36.85 16.89 14.54
N ALA A 882 35.93 17.31 15.42
CA ALA A 882 35.75 18.71 15.80
C ALA A 882 36.82 19.24 16.78
N ASP A 883 37.72 18.38 17.26
CA ASP A 883 38.70 18.71 18.31
C ASP A 883 39.94 19.43 17.77
N ASP A 884 40.59 20.24 18.61
CA ASP A 884 41.75 21.09 18.25
C ASP A 884 42.98 20.29 17.76
N ASP A 885 43.18 19.06 18.27
CA ASP A 885 44.25 18.15 17.85
C ASP A 885 43.94 17.44 16.52
N GLY A 886 42.65 17.38 16.15
CA GLY A 886 42.14 16.90 14.86
C GLY A 886 42.53 15.48 14.46
N ARG A 887 42.95 14.60 15.38
CA ARG A 887 43.38 13.23 15.05
C ARG A 887 42.19 12.30 14.84
N THR A 888 42.30 11.41 13.85
CA THR A 888 41.24 10.47 13.46
C THR A 888 41.78 9.04 13.38
N GLY A 889 40.88 8.06 13.29
CA GLY A 889 41.19 6.67 12.96
C GLY A 889 41.36 6.44 11.45
N PHE A 890 41.23 5.20 11.00
CA PHE A 890 41.41 4.83 9.59
C PHE A 890 40.22 5.26 8.72
N ALA A 891 40.48 5.76 7.52
CA ALA A 891 39.43 6.00 6.51
C ALA A 891 38.97 4.67 5.89
N LEU A 892 39.91 3.77 5.59
CA LEU A 892 39.64 2.39 5.20
C LEU A 892 40.56 1.44 5.96
N LEU A 893 40.00 0.46 6.65
CA LEU A 893 40.74 -0.67 7.18
C LEU A 893 40.06 -1.95 6.71
N LEU A 894 40.59 -2.58 5.66
CA LEU A 894 40.10 -3.84 5.15
C LEU A 894 41.14 -4.94 5.41
N THR A 895 40.76 -5.92 6.22
CA THR A 895 41.57 -7.08 6.54
C THR A 895 40.80 -8.34 6.21
N THR A 896 41.30 -9.14 5.27
CA THR A 896 40.70 -10.43 4.89
C THR A 896 41.58 -11.59 5.34
N THR A 897 41.05 -12.81 5.33
CA THR A 897 41.84 -13.99 5.64
C THR A 897 42.67 -14.42 4.43
N PRO A 898 44.00 -14.54 4.57
CA PRO A 898 44.86 -15.04 3.51
C PRO A 898 44.78 -16.57 3.42
N THR A 899 44.55 -17.14 2.22
CA THR A 899 44.47 -18.60 1.97
C THR A 899 45.55 -19.09 1.00
N GLU A 900 45.72 -20.42 0.87
CA GLU A 900 46.82 -21.05 0.12
C GLU A 900 46.82 -20.77 -1.40
N GLU A 901 45.67 -20.72 -2.10
CA GLU A 901 45.61 -20.52 -3.57
C GLU A 901 44.53 -19.53 -4.07
N GLY A 902 43.79 -18.85 -3.19
CA GLY A 902 42.73 -17.94 -3.63
C GLY A 902 42.02 -17.22 -2.50
N GLY A 903 42.71 -16.32 -1.79
CA GLY A 903 42.06 -15.46 -0.79
C GLY A 903 41.05 -14.50 -1.45
N ALA A 904 40.28 -13.76 -0.64
CA ALA A 904 39.26 -12.83 -1.15
C ALA A 904 39.83 -11.88 -2.23
N ALA A 905 39.05 -11.66 -3.29
CA ALA A 905 39.40 -10.72 -4.34
C ALA A 905 38.94 -9.32 -3.92
N VAL A 906 39.87 -8.37 -3.79
CA VAL A 906 39.58 -7.02 -3.34
C VAL A 906 39.76 -6.04 -4.48
N THR A 907 38.75 -5.22 -4.74
CA THR A 907 38.84 -4.08 -5.67
C THR A 907 38.56 -2.78 -4.92
N ALA A 908 39.46 -1.81 -5.01
CA ALA A 908 39.28 -0.47 -4.48
C ALA A 908 39.52 0.53 -5.61
N THR A 909 38.45 1.14 -6.14
CA THR A 909 38.54 1.98 -7.34
C THR A 909 37.80 3.31 -7.23
N GLY A 910 38.47 4.40 -7.61
CA GLY A 910 37.85 5.72 -7.70
C GLY A 910 37.38 6.32 -6.37
N ASN A 911 37.95 5.87 -5.25
CA ASN A 911 37.58 6.38 -3.93
C ASN A 911 38.43 7.58 -3.53
N ARG A 912 37.89 8.37 -2.61
CA ARG A 912 38.64 9.36 -1.83
C ARG A 912 38.72 8.89 -0.38
N PHE A 913 39.94 8.72 0.13
CA PHE A 913 40.22 8.39 1.53
C PHE A 913 41.06 9.50 2.16
N ALA A 914 40.50 10.26 3.08
CA ALA A 914 41.24 11.24 3.87
C ALA A 914 41.12 10.92 5.35
N SER A 915 42.26 10.94 6.04
CA SER A 915 42.33 10.75 7.49
C SER A 915 43.54 11.48 8.05
N ARG A 916 43.40 11.97 9.28
CA ARG A 916 44.45 12.57 10.11
C ARG A 916 45.07 11.57 11.10
N SER A 917 44.93 10.27 10.85
CA SER A 917 45.61 9.23 11.61
C SER A 917 47.12 9.39 11.51
N THR A 918 47.79 9.32 12.67
CA THR A 918 49.25 9.37 12.76
C THR A 918 49.93 8.06 12.34
N PHE A 919 49.13 7.01 12.08
CA PHE A 919 49.62 5.68 11.73
C PHE A 919 49.34 5.34 10.26
N LEU A 920 48.06 5.25 9.90
CA LEU A 920 47.62 4.72 8.62
C LEU A 920 46.33 5.42 8.16
N THR A 921 46.23 5.79 6.87
CA THR A 921 44.97 6.34 6.32
C THR A 921 44.08 5.24 5.71
N ALA A 922 44.61 4.43 4.80
CA ALA A 922 43.87 3.37 4.13
C ALA A 922 44.71 2.08 4.01
N ALA A 923 44.12 0.92 4.33
CA ALA A 923 44.77 -0.38 4.14
C ALA A 923 43.86 -1.45 3.55
N VAL A 924 44.45 -2.27 2.68
CA VAL A 924 43.94 -3.55 2.19
C VAL A 924 44.98 -4.61 2.55
N SER A 925 44.62 -5.55 3.42
CA SER A 925 45.56 -6.58 3.90
C SER A 925 44.93 -7.97 3.89
N GLY A 926 45.74 -9.00 3.60
CA GLY A 926 45.30 -10.39 3.59
C GLY A 926 44.50 -10.81 2.35
N ALA A 927 44.32 -9.92 1.38
CA ALA A 927 43.64 -10.21 0.12
C ALA A 927 44.43 -11.23 -0.70
N GLY A 928 43.75 -12.17 -1.36
CA GLY A 928 44.40 -13.07 -2.32
C GLY A 928 44.86 -12.25 -3.52
N ALA A 929 43.87 -11.74 -4.27
CA ALA A 929 44.08 -10.79 -5.35
C ALA A 929 43.61 -9.39 -4.93
N ALA A 930 44.39 -8.34 -5.22
CA ALA A 930 44.01 -6.95 -4.96
C ALA A 930 44.19 -6.06 -6.19
N SER A 931 43.15 -5.30 -6.55
CA SER A 931 43.22 -4.22 -7.54
C SER A 931 42.87 -2.89 -6.88
N VAL A 932 43.86 -2.03 -6.68
CA VAL A 932 43.70 -0.73 -6.02
C VAL A 932 44.07 0.36 -7.01
N THR A 933 43.06 1.01 -7.62
CA THR A 933 43.30 1.91 -8.76
C THR A 933 42.53 3.22 -8.70
N GLY A 934 43.13 4.31 -9.17
CA GLY A 934 42.42 5.58 -9.34
C GLY A 934 41.90 6.21 -8.04
N ASN A 935 42.47 5.89 -6.87
CA ASN A 935 42.02 6.44 -5.60
C ASN A 935 42.82 7.68 -5.20
N VAL A 936 42.21 8.59 -4.45
CA VAL A 936 42.88 9.74 -3.82
C VAL A 936 43.02 9.47 -2.33
N VAL A 937 44.25 9.35 -1.84
CA VAL A 937 44.56 9.04 -0.44
C VAL A 937 45.29 10.20 0.21
N VAL A 938 44.65 10.85 1.17
CA VAL A 938 45.15 12.05 1.86
C VAL A 938 45.47 11.71 3.32
N GLY A 939 46.76 11.51 3.60
CA GLY A 939 47.28 11.26 4.94
C GLY A 939 47.71 12.50 5.72
N ALA A 940 47.93 12.31 7.02
CA ALA A 940 48.56 13.34 7.86
C ALA A 940 50.01 13.58 7.43
N ARG A 941 50.47 14.85 7.47
CA ARG A 941 51.85 15.19 7.10
C ARG A 941 52.83 14.68 8.18
N GLY A 942 53.66 13.70 7.85
CA GLY A 942 54.77 13.23 8.69
C GLY A 942 55.55 12.07 8.08
N GLU A 943 56.88 12.04 8.29
CA GLU A 943 57.80 11.04 7.67
C GLU A 943 57.49 9.58 8.03
N ARG A 944 56.71 9.33 9.09
CA ARG A 944 56.37 7.99 9.59
C ARG A 944 54.94 7.54 9.30
N GLN A 945 54.12 8.38 8.66
CA GLN A 945 52.71 8.10 8.39
C GLN A 945 52.53 7.33 7.07
N ILE A 946 51.72 6.27 7.10
CA ILE A 946 51.42 5.47 5.91
C ILE A 946 50.10 5.97 5.31
N GLY A 947 50.17 6.52 4.10
CA GLY A 947 48.98 6.93 3.36
C GLY A 947 48.17 5.70 2.92
N LEU A 948 48.81 4.82 2.14
CA LEU A 948 48.18 3.62 1.59
C LEU A 948 49.03 2.39 1.84
N ALA A 949 48.43 1.35 2.42
CA ALA A 949 49.04 0.03 2.54
C ALA A 949 48.25 -1.03 1.74
N VAL A 950 48.95 -1.78 0.89
CA VAL A 950 48.36 -2.90 0.14
C VAL A 950 49.24 -4.14 0.36
N LEU A 951 48.68 -5.12 1.05
CA LEU A 951 49.37 -6.37 1.44
C LEU A 951 48.59 -7.58 0.92
N ALA A 952 48.68 -7.82 -0.39
CA ALA A 952 48.06 -8.98 -1.05
C ALA A 952 49.00 -10.20 -1.07
N THR A 953 48.45 -11.41 -0.96
CA THR A 953 49.22 -12.65 -0.80
C THR A 953 49.45 -13.43 -2.10
N THR A 954 48.63 -13.23 -3.15
CA THR A 954 48.80 -13.95 -4.43
C THR A 954 49.04 -13.04 -5.64
N SER A 955 48.26 -11.99 -5.84
CA SER A 955 48.43 -11.06 -6.98
C SER A 955 48.00 -9.64 -6.61
N ALA A 956 48.67 -8.61 -7.13
CA ALA A 956 48.29 -7.22 -6.90
C ALA A 956 48.51 -6.34 -8.12
N ALA A 957 47.59 -5.41 -8.35
CA ALA A 957 47.74 -4.28 -9.26
C ALA A 957 47.43 -2.99 -8.49
N VAL A 958 48.41 -2.09 -8.37
CA VAL A 958 48.26 -0.81 -7.66
C VAL A 958 48.70 0.33 -8.57
N THR A 959 47.76 1.02 -9.22
CA THR A 959 48.08 1.99 -10.28
C THR A 959 47.17 3.22 -10.26
N GLY A 960 47.73 4.39 -10.61
CA GLY A 960 46.96 5.62 -10.81
C GLY A 960 46.34 6.18 -9.53
N ASN A 961 46.85 5.80 -8.36
CA ASN A 961 46.42 6.40 -7.11
C ASN A 961 47.19 7.71 -6.86
N VAL A 962 46.59 8.63 -6.12
CA VAL A 962 47.24 9.85 -5.65
C VAL A 962 47.44 9.70 -4.15
N VAL A 963 48.65 9.33 -3.72
CA VAL A 963 48.96 9.11 -2.30
C VAL A 963 49.75 10.28 -1.73
N ILE A 964 49.16 10.98 -0.75
CA ILE A 964 49.81 11.99 0.08
C ILE A 964 50.21 11.32 1.39
N GLY A 965 51.49 10.99 1.53
CA GLY A 965 52.05 10.16 2.61
C GLY A 965 52.88 9.01 2.03
N ARG A 966 53.47 8.17 2.87
CA ARG A 966 54.26 7.01 2.40
C ARG A 966 53.33 5.89 1.93
N ALA A 967 53.65 5.23 0.81
CA ALA A 967 52.95 4.01 0.39
C ALA A 967 53.72 2.75 0.83
N VAL A 968 52.99 1.71 1.25
CA VAL A 968 53.52 0.37 1.53
C VAL A 968 52.84 -0.60 0.57
N LEU A 969 53.54 -0.94 -0.52
CA LEU A 969 53.00 -1.65 -1.68
C LEU A 969 53.75 -2.98 -1.90
N PRO A 970 53.12 -4.00 -2.53
CA PRO A 970 53.75 -5.29 -2.75
C PRO A 970 54.86 -5.23 -3.80
N ALA A 971 55.91 -6.03 -3.66
CA ALA A 971 57.03 -6.03 -4.61
C ALA A 971 56.61 -6.51 -6.03
N ARG A 972 57.32 -6.04 -7.07
CA ARG A 972 57.10 -6.44 -8.46
C ARG A 972 58.31 -7.20 -8.99
N ASN A 973 58.06 -8.28 -9.72
CA ASN A 973 59.10 -9.05 -10.39
C ASN A 973 59.45 -8.41 -11.75
N LEU A 974 59.89 -7.16 -11.74
CA LEU A 974 60.30 -6.38 -12.91
C LEU A 974 61.64 -5.69 -12.63
N PRO A 975 62.44 -5.36 -13.67
CA PRO A 975 63.66 -4.59 -13.50
C PRO A 975 63.40 -3.17 -13.01
N ALA A 976 64.40 -2.56 -12.35
CA ALA A 976 64.39 -1.15 -11.97
C ALA A 976 64.11 -0.21 -13.15
N PRO A 977 63.32 0.88 -12.99
CA PRO A 977 62.64 1.37 -11.77
C PRO A 977 61.20 0.84 -11.60
N PHE A 978 60.84 -0.28 -12.26
CA PHE A 978 59.51 -0.89 -12.21
C PHE A 978 59.38 -2.06 -11.22
N GLU A 979 60.41 -2.33 -10.43
CA GLU A 979 60.44 -3.27 -9.29
C GLU A 979 59.50 -2.84 -8.15
N SER A 980 59.12 -1.56 -8.11
CA SER A 980 58.13 -0.99 -7.20
C SER A 980 56.90 -0.40 -7.92
N TRP A 981 55.79 -0.27 -7.19
CA TRP A 981 54.60 0.45 -7.63
C TRP A 981 54.65 1.95 -7.34
N ASN A 982 55.61 2.42 -6.54
CA ASN A 982 55.68 3.82 -6.09
C ASN A 982 55.65 4.83 -7.25
N PRO A 983 56.36 4.64 -8.39
CA PRO A 983 56.32 5.60 -9.50
C PRO A 983 54.93 5.83 -10.13
N PHE A 984 53.97 4.93 -9.90
CA PHE A 984 52.60 5.05 -10.42
C PHE A 984 51.61 5.63 -9.41
N ASN A 985 52.03 5.92 -8.18
CA ASN A 985 51.13 6.22 -7.06
C ASN A 985 51.59 7.34 -6.14
N GLU A 986 52.90 7.59 -6.03
CA GLU A 986 53.46 8.65 -5.19
C GLU A 986 53.69 9.92 -6.02
N ILE A 987 53.38 11.08 -5.44
CA ILE A 987 53.78 12.37 -6.01
C ILE A 987 55.17 12.69 -5.45
N THR A 988 56.21 12.59 -6.27
CA THR A 988 57.49 13.24 -5.93
C THR A 988 57.27 14.75 -6.10
N LEU A 989 57.19 15.48 -4.99
CA LEU A 989 57.31 16.94 -4.99
C LEU A 989 58.79 17.33 -4.88
#